data_AF-A0A2K9P066-F1
#
_entry.id   AF-A0A2K9P066-F1
#
_cell.length_a   1.000
_cell.length_b   1.000
_cell.length_c   1.000
_cell.angle_alpha   90.00
_cell.angle_beta   90.00
_cell.angle_gamma   90.00
#
_symmetry.space_group_name_H-M   'P 1'
#
loop_
_entity.id
_entity.type
_entity.pdbx_description
1 polymer ?
#
loop_
_entity_poly.entity_id
_entity_poly.type
_entity_poly.pdbx_seq_one_letter_code
_entity_poly.pdbx_strand_id
1 'polypeptide(L)'
;MKCKKLVSMFLVVFMLVSIALIQTINVSADSSGTIYVSSYPDLVNMMKNPGGSYILLKDIEINNADNFSVQNFSGIFDGNGHSISFSNSREGGFVEVLEKGATIKNLHVYISAATGTDNVGIIAGTSYGTISNCWVSGYVSASGINCGGLVGKLSGGSVSDCYSLATVSGTSIYGGLIGAAENASVERCYVSASIEGSRAEAGSFLGSNSSSSINNCYYNSSKNGAFLGVGIGSDTVTAKTSEEMKSAETFAGFDFSNTWVHIDGEFPKLVCYNGKGTSDNPYKIHTNDELISIIQPYLGDAGTGRYYQLAANIKNYSGPSLGDDNSRFTGFFDGNGYVFYNTNISSGGIFYSVAENAVVKNVVFDGYNYSGGGVAGAVASINHGTIDNCNVGNGTISGSKDLGGIVGENINGTVTNCSFTGDINGRGSGIGGIVGYNSYGTISNCAVYSGTIRSSDHSVGGVVGDNSNGLAENCFSLASVNTSTSESGGVAGRLYNGVIRNSYSNAGVYGNDSNSIGGIVGSIIEDGVVENCLYNKELVSVLIGGTEDKTGGISADELKNDYYYSGFDFTSVWTVDESGECIVLSSISGKGTKENPYLIRTSSDWIRVGIGIKNSGERNYYKIMNDLFSVRALGQFCGSLDGGGHEVGQHNGNLITTLNPGGYIGNLTVSGIIVETVDKATIEHCTVYNSNVSYFDGGFVNKNLGGKISDCSVIDSNVSLTDITGGFVGQNSEGGVINNCYIMNCKVSGNSIAGGFVGNNTNGTIENCYVYDTVVSAPSTVGGMAGRNDNNGKINNCYTGASVSEANYAGAFVGMNYAAISSSYANGGYSAGNAVPAVKFAGLNEGNITGENLDFSGNTLPYKYIQTSGLNISVNDTTVYTPQTPDVTSGGLTDISGHWAEQTIRNLVSKNVVNGYEDGTFRPEDSVTKGEFIKLLMSATGKGTSDGFTNYKDVNASWARPYVSKAIYLGICDNISDSTEIFGVDKSITRAQAVALMGRLLAPDKKGIPSFTDNSSIPDWASNEVYSMVELGLITGMEDGSFKPLDNLTRAEAATIIERIMNLG
;
A
#
# COMPACT_ATOMS: atom_id res chain seq x y z
N MET A 1 -58.40 41.32 -8.90
CA MET A 1 -58.04 39.91 -8.57
C MET A 1 -57.00 39.31 -9.53
N LYS A 2 -56.05 40.10 -10.09
CA LYS A 2 -54.89 39.62 -10.88
C LYS A 2 -53.53 40.10 -10.36
N CYS A 3 -53.47 40.91 -9.29
CA CYS A 3 -52.21 41.42 -8.72
C CYS A 3 -51.64 40.62 -7.54
N LYS A 4 -52.39 39.69 -6.92
CA LYS A 4 -51.90 38.87 -5.79
C LYS A 4 -51.21 37.57 -6.20
N LYS A 5 -51.38 37.10 -7.45
CA LYS A 5 -50.64 35.93 -7.98
C LYS A 5 -49.25 36.28 -8.54
N LEU A 6 -48.99 37.55 -8.91
CA LEU A 6 -47.67 37.96 -9.41
C LEU A 6 -46.64 38.14 -8.29
N VAL A 7 -47.06 38.61 -7.10
CA VAL A 7 -46.14 38.83 -5.96
C VAL A 7 -45.75 37.52 -5.28
N SER A 8 -46.62 36.50 -5.29
CA SER A 8 -46.29 35.15 -4.81
C SER A 8 -45.43 34.37 -5.80
N MET A 9 -45.49 34.64 -7.11
CA MET A 9 -44.56 34.08 -8.09
C MET A 9 -43.17 34.73 -8.02
N PHE A 10 -43.09 36.03 -7.71
CA PHE A 10 -41.79 36.72 -7.57
C PHE A 10 -41.01 36.30 -6.32
N LEU A 11 -41.68 35.98 -5.20
CA LEU A 11 -40.99 35.50 -4.00
C LEU A 11 -40.49 34.05 -4.12
N VAL A 12 -41.19 33.19 -4.89
CA VAL A 12 -40.75 31.82 -5.15
C VAL A 12 -39.65 31.77 -6.21
N VAL A 13 -39.66 32.68 -7.20
CA VAL A 13 -38.58 32.80 -8.19
C VAL A 13 -37.32 33.44 -7.57
N PHE A 14 -37.42 34.36 -6.61
CA PHE A 14 -36.23 34.88 -5.91
C PHE A 14 -35.62 33.86 -4.93
N MET A 15 -36.44 33.01 -4.28
CA MET A 15 -35.93 31.89 -3.47
C MET A 15 -35.33 30.76 -4.33
N LEU A 16 -35.74 30.62 -5.59
CA LEU A 16 -35.18 29.63 -6.52
C LEU A 16 -33.96 30.14 -7.31
N VAL A 17 -33.80 31.45 -7.47
CA VAL A 17 -32.66 32.04 -8.21
C VAL A 17 -31.45 32.32 -7.31
N SER A 18 -31.60 32.37 -5.98
CA SER A 18 -30.45 32.35 -5.06
C SER A 18 -29.89 30.94 -4.78
N ILE A 19 -30.46 29.89 -5.39
CA ILE A 19 -30.00 28.49 -5.25
C ILE A 19 -29.26 28.00 -6.53
N ALA A 20 -29.21 28.79 -7.60
CA ALA A 20 -28.69 28.35 -8.90
C ALA A 20 -27.42 29.09 -9.40
N LEU A 21 -26.58 29.63 -8.50
CA LEU A 21 -25.26 30.18 -8.86
C LEU A 21 -24.15 29.80 -7.87
N ILE A 22 -24.21 28.58 -7.35
CA ILE A 22 -23.05 27.90 -6.79
C ILE A 22 -22.70 26.80 -7.80
N GLN A 23 -21.71 27.04 -8.65
CA GLN A 23 -21.03 25.91 -9.32
C GLN A 23 -20.38 25.09 -8.20
N THR A 24 -21.04 24.00 -7.82
CA THR A 24 -20.53 23.00 -6.89
C THR A 24 -19.28 22.37 -7.50
N ILE A 25 -18.11 22.81 -7.05
CA ILE A 25 -16.91 21.99 -7.05
C ILE A 25 -17.18 20.92 -5.99
N ASN A 26 -17.31 19.66 -6.42
CA ASN A 26 -17.55 18.52 -5.53
C ASN A 26 -16.31 18.26 -4.67
N VAL A 27 -16.26 18.85 -3.49
CA VAL A 27 -15.40 18.38 -2.40
C VAL A 27 -16.23 17.37 -1.61
N SER A 28 -15.73 16.15 -1.43
CA SER A 28 -16.43 15.09 -0.69
C SER A 28 -16.46 15.43 0.80
N ALA A 29 -17.54 16.07 1.24
CA ALA A 29 -17.89 16.12 2.65
C ALA A 29 -18.48 14.76 3.07
N ASP A 30 -18.18 14.30 4.29
CA ASP A 30 -18.84 13.11 4.83
C ASP A 30 -20.32 13.38 5.17
N SER A 31 -21.02 12.34 5.65
CA SER A 31 -22.43 12.48 6.07
C SER A 31 -22.69 13.51 7.19
N SER A 32 -21.63 13.99 7.86
CA SER A 32 -21.68 15.02 8.89
C SER A 32 -21.38 16.44 8.36
N GLY A 33 -20.96 16.57 7.10
CA GLY A 33 -20.57 17.84 6.48
C GLY A 33 -19.11 18.22 6.71
N THR A 34 -18.27 17.30 7.19
CA THR A 34 -16.83 17.53 7.43
C THR A 34 -16.04 17.33 6.14
N ILE A 35 -15.15 18.28 5.83
CA ILE A 35 -14.28 18.29 4.65
C ILE A 35 -12.89 17.79 5.05
N TYR A 36 -12.40 16.76 4.35
CA TYR A 36 -11.06 16.25 4.56
C TYR A 36 -10.03 17.00 3.70
N VAL A 37 -8.93 17.40 4.32
CA VAL A 37 -7.86 18.19 3.71
C VAL A 37 -6.64 17.30 3.55
N SER A 38 -6.20 17.07 2.32
CA SER A 38 -5.04 16.20 2.01
C SER A 38 -4.02 16.86 1.09
N SER A 39 -4.28 18.09 0.67
CA SER A 39 -3.49 18.81 -0.32
C SER A 39 -3.71 20.33 -0.23
N TYR A 40 -2.81 21.11 -0.83
CA TYR A 40 -2.96 22.56 -0.92
C TYR A 40 -4.27 23.00 -1.63
N PRO A 41 -4.72 22.37 -2.73
CA PRO A 41 -6.05 22.63 -3.31
C PRO A 41 -7.21 22.45 -2.31
N ASP A 42 -7.13 21.52 -1.38
CA ASP A 42 -8.17 21.36 -0.35
C ASP A 42 -8.19 22.55 0.61
N LEU A 43 -7.03 23.11 0.95
CA LEU A 43 -6.91 24.34 1.73
C LEU A 43 -7.43 25.57 0.97
N VAL A 44 -7.37 25.58 -0.36
CA VAL A 44 -7.99 26.64 -1.19
C VAL A 44 -9.51 26.65 -1.01
N ASN A 45 -10.14 25.51 -0.74
CA ASN A 45 -11.59 25.46 -0.46
C ASN A 45 -11.93 26.13 0.87
N MET A 46 -11.02 26.11 1.85
CA MET A 46 -11.19 26.85 3.10
C MET A 46 -11.25 28.36 2.86
N MET A 47 -10.49 28.89 1.90
CA MET A 47 -10.58 30.31 1.51
C MET A 47 -11.95 30.66 0.93
N LYS A 48 -12.58 29.73 0.21
CA LYS A 48 -13.89 29.92 -0.43
C LYS A 48 -15.07 29.67 0.52
N ASN A 49 -14.90 28.77 1.48
CA ASN A 49 -15.92 28.41 2.47
C ASN A 49 -15.36 28.51 3.90
N PRO A 50 -15.09 29.73 4.40
CA PRO A 50 -14.44 29.89 5.69
C PRO A 50 -15.30 29.47 6.89
N GLY A 51 -16.57 29.08 6.70
CA GLY A 51 -17.46 28.57 7.73
C GLY A 51 -17.52 27.04 7.85
N GLY A 52 -16.77 26.29 7.02
CA GLY A 52 -16.79 24.83 7.00
C GLY A 52 -16.11 24.14 8.19
N SER A 53 -16.34 22.83 8.33
CA SER A 53 -15.61 21.95 9.24
C SER A 53 -14.55 21.18 8.44
N TYR A 54 -13.28 21.28 8.86
CA TYR A 54 -12.12 20.76 8.14
C TYR A 54 -11.30 19.84 9.03
N ILE A 55 -10.86 18.69 8.49
CA ILE A 55 -9.93 17.77 9.14
C ILE A 55 -8.75 17.50 8.22
N LEU A 56 -7.53 17.74 8.69
CA LEU A 56 -6.30 17.45 7.98
C LEU A 56 -5.99 15.94 8.04
N LEU A 57 -5.65 15.32 6.90
CA LEU A 57 -5.37 13.89 6.79
C LEU A 57 -3.87 13.55 6.73
N LYS A 58 -3.03 14.54 6.42
CA LYS A 58 -1.58 14.40 6.31
C LYS A 58 -0.92 15.76 6.40
N ASP A 59 0.39 15.77 6.59
CA ASP A 59 1.17 17.00 6.52
C ASP A 59 1.13 17.62 5.12
N ILE A 60 1.02 18.95 5.06
CA ILE A 60 0.96 19.70 3.81
C ILE A 60 2.13 20.68 3.76
N GLU A 61 2.98 20.51 2.75
CA GLU A 61 4.02 21.47 2.40
C GLU A 61 3.56 22.37 1.24
N ILE A 62 3.72 23.68 1.43
CA ILE A 62 3.28 24.72 0.50
C ILE A 62 4.51 25.52 0.05
N ASN A 63 4.93 25.25 -1.19
CA ASN A 63 6.13 25.82 -1.79
C ASN A 63 5.90 27.14 -2.54
N ASN A 64 4.64 27.56 -2.71
CA ASN A 64 4.29 28.86 -3.28
C ASN A 64 2.94 29.32 -2.71
N ALA A 65 2.96 30.34 -1.85
CA ALA A 65 1.83 30.70 -0.98
C ALA A 65 1.41 32.17 -1.08
N ASP A 66 1.90 32.90 -2.10
CA ASP A 66 1.72 34.35 -2.23
C ASP A 66 0.24 34.76 -2.26
N ASN A 67 -0.67 33.84 -2.61
CA ASN A 67 -2.11 34.06 -2.68
C ASN A 67 -2.93 33.28 -1.64
N PHE A 68 -2.31 32.54 -0.72
CA PHE A 68 -3.05 31.85 0.34
C PHE A 68 -3.41 32.89 1.41
N SER A 69 -4.69 33.26 1.55
CA SER A 69 -5.17 34.10 2.65
C SER A 69 -6.61 33.78 2.98
N VAL A 70 -6.87 33.43 4.24
CA VAL A 70 -8.21 33.14 4.75
C VAL A 70 -8.63 34.33 5.60
N GLN A 71 -9.42 35.23 5.01
CA GLN A 71 -9.68 36.53 5.64
C GLN A 71 -10.51 36.43 6.92
N ASN A 72 -11.68 35.77 6.89
CA ASN A 72 -12.57 35.67 8.05
C ASN A 72 -13.01 34.22 8.27
N PHE A 73 -12.22 33.43 9.00
CA PHE A 73 -12.54 32.03 9.30
C PHE A 73 -13.58 31.93 10.43
N SER A 74 -14.73 31.34 10.15
CA SER A 74 -15.86 31.16 11.07
C SER A 74 -16.17 29.70 11.42
N GLY A 75 -15.44 28.75 10.82
CA GLY A 75 -15.66 27.31 10.94
C GLY A 75 -14.82 26.61 12.00
N ILE A 76 -14.60 25.31 11.78
CA ILE A 76 -13.73 24.45 12.61
C ILE A 76 -12.62 23.92 11.73
N PHE A 77 -11.37 24.12 12.14
CA PHE A 77 -10.21 23.50 11.52
C PHE A 77 -9.51 22.60 12.53
N ASP A 78 -9.56 21.29 12.31
CA ASP A 78 -8.85 20.28 13.08
C ASP A 78 -7.63 19.82 12.28
N GLY A 79 -6.44 20.21 12.73
CA GLY A 79 -5.19 19.74 12.16
C GLY A 79 -4.94 18.25 12.40
N ASN A 80 -5.70 17.61 13.30
CA ASN A 80 -5.64 16.17 13.53
C ASN A 80 -4.21 15.64 13.82
N GLY A 81 -3.37 16.48 14.43
CA GLY A 81 -1.97 16.19 14.72
C GLY A 81 -0.98 16.47 13.58
N HIS A 82 -1.47 16.84 12.39
CA HIS A 82 -0.67 17.12 11.21
C HIS A 82 -0.18 18.58 11.13
N SER A 83 0.76 18.81 10.22
CA SER A 83 1.43 20.09 10.01
C SER A 83 1.03 20.77 8.69
N ILE A 84 1.00 22.10 8.70
CA ILE A 84 1.00 22.92 7.48
C ILE A 84 2.27 23.76 7.45
N SER A 85 3.06 23.60 6.41
CA SER A 85 4.38 24.23 6.27
C SER A 85 4.43 25.15 5.06
N PHE A 86 4.77 26.42 5.28
CA PHE A 86 5.00 27.42 4.24
C PHE A 86 6.50 27.69 4.12
N SER A 87 7.12 27.29 3.01
CA SER A 87 8.57 27.39 2.84
C SER A 87 9.07 28.80 2.51
N ASN A 88 8.19 29.71 2.06
CA ASN A 88 8.54 31.09 1.72
C ASN A 88 8.00 32.13 2.72
N SER A 89 8.68 33.28 2.73
CA SER A 89 8.19 34.48 3.42
C SER A 89 6.86 34.91 2.79
N ARG A 90 5.90 35.34 3.61
CA ARG A 90 4.59 35.80 3.15
C ARG A 90 3.97 36.83 4.07
N GLU A 91 3.03 37.60 3.53
CA GLU A 91 2.22 38.53 4.32
C GLU A 91 1.16 37.76 5.12
N GLY A 92 1.09 38.02 6.43
CA GLY A 92 0.14 37.41 7.36
C GLY A 92 0.43 35.95 7.74
N GLY A 93 -0.51 35.37 8.50
CA GLY A 93 -0.50 33.99 8.99
C GLY A 93 -1.46 33.07 8.24
N PHE A 94 -1.78 31.93 8.85
CA PHE A 94 -2.69 30.92 8.32
C PHE A 94 -4.11 31.47 8.10
N VAL A 95 -4.62 32.27 9.04
CA VAL A 95 -5.84 33.07 8.88
C VAL A 95 -5.58 34.53 9.24
N GLU A 96 -6.31 35.46 8.63
CA GLU A 96 -6.22 36.89 8.95
C GLU A 96 -7.07 37.20 10.19
N VAL A 97 -8.34 36.79 10.18
CA VAL A 97 -9.29 36.91 11.29
C VAL A 97 -9.91 35.55 11.61
N LEU A 98 -9.81 35.14 12.88
CA LEU A 98 -10.58 34.02 13.43
C LEU A 98 -11.82 34.56 14.14
N GLU A 99 -13.00 34.30 13.58
CA GLU A 99 -14.28 34.84 14.05
C GLU A 99 -14.75 34.25 15.39
N LYS A 100 -15.71 34.93 16.02
CA LYS A 100 -16.30 34.47 17.28
C LYS A 100 -17.03 33.14 17.08
N GLY A 101 -16.63 32.11 17.85
CA GLY A 101 -17.18 30.75 17.77
C GLY A 101 -16.41 29.83 16.80
N ALA A 102 -15.48 30.37 16.01
CA ALA A 102 -14.58 29.58 15.17
C ALA A 102 -13.54 28.86 16.03
N THR A 103 -13.07 27.70 15.56
CA THR A 103 -12.07 26.88 16.26
C THR A 103 -10.94 26.45 15.35
N ILE A 104 -9.69 26.63 15.78
CA ILE A 104 -8.51 25.98 15.17
C ILE A 104 -7.86 25.10 16.25
N LYS A 105 -7.65 23.81 15.97
CA LYS A 105 -7.08 22.89 16.96
C LYS A 105 -6.19 21.80 16.37
N ASN A 106 -5.35 21.19 17.21
CA ASN A 106 -4.51 20.03 16.90
C ASN A 106 -3.60 20.24 15.67
N LEU A 107 -3.06 21.45 15.51
CA LEU A 107 -2.38 21.88 14.29
C LEU A 107 -0.99 22.44 14.59
N HIS A 108 0.01 21.97 13.86
CA HIS A 108 1.29 22.66 13.74
C HIS A 108 1.29 23.54 12.49
N VAL A 109 1.71 24.80 12.62
CA VAL A 109 1.96 25.67 11.46
C VAL A 109 3.39 26.18 11.46
N TYR A 110 4.11 25.91 10.37
CA TYR A 110 5.43 26.48 10.11
C TYR A 110 5.34 27.53 8.99
N ILE A 111 5.91 28.72 9.21
CA ILE A 111 6.08 29.74 8.16
C ILE A 111 7.50 30.26 8.21
N SER A 112 8.24 30.18 7.10
CA SER A 112 9.65 30.62 7.10
C SER A 112 9.80 32.10 7.46
N ALA A 113 8.89 32.97 7.03
CA ALA A 113 8.68 34.30 7.62
C ALA A 113 7.25 34.84 7.39
N ALA A 114 6.50 35.08 8.46
CA ALA A 114 5.22 35.78 8.42
C ALA A 114 5.42 37.29 8.66
N THR A 115 5.18 38.12 7.65
CA THR A 115 5.39 39.58 7.71
C THR A 115 4.08 40.35 7.64
N GLY A 116 4.06 41.61 8.09
CA GLY A 116 2.88 42.47 7.91
C GLY A 116 3.02 43.85 8.53
N THR A 117 1.95 44.64 8.40
CA THR A 117 1.84 45.96 9.03
C THR A 117 1.28 45.83 10.43
N ASP A 118 0.00 45.52 10.59
CA ASP A 118 -0.67 45.40 11.90
C ASP A 118 -1.19 43.97 12.16
N ASN A 119 -1.18 43.55 13.43
CA ASN A 119 -1.74 42.28 13.90
C ASN A 119 -1.20 41.06 13.14
N VAL A 120 0.09 40.77 13.30
CA VAL A 120 0.73 39.63 12.63
C VAL A 120 0.92 38.47 13.62
N GLY A 121 0.50 37.26 13.22
CA GLY A 121 0.82 36.01 13.90
C GLY A 121 0.66 34.80 12.99
N ILE A 122 1.33 33.69 13.29
CA ILE A 122 1.42 32.54 12.37
C ILE A 122 0.08 31.82 12.21
N ILE A 123 -0.72 31.64 13.28
CA ILE A 123 -2.05 31.03 13.14
C ILE A 123 -3.05 32.10 12.74
N ALA A 124 -3.12 33.21 13.48
CA ALA A 124 -4.11 34.25 13.24
C ALA A 124 -3.51 35.65 13.37
N GLY A 125 -3.89 36.56 12.47
CA GLY A 125 -3.62 37.98 12.68
C GLY A 125 -4.42 38.52 13.86
N THR A 126 -5.75 38.43 13.78
CA THR A 126 -6.68 38.73 14.87
C THR A 126 -7.53 37.51 15.20
N SER A 127 -7.80 37.24 16.48
CA SER A 127 -8.67 36.14 16.92
C SER A 127 -9.72 36.58 17.94
N TYR A 128 -10.97 36.23 17.64
CA TYR A 128 -12.13 36.26 18.54
C TYR A 128 -12.62 34.84 18.91
N GLY A 129 -12.00 33.80 18.33
CA GLY A 129 -12.38 32.40 18.46
C GLY A 129 -11.50 31.62 19.45
N THR A 130 -11.51 30.29 19.30
CA THR A 130 -10.75 29.36 20.13
C THR A 130 -9.59 28.75 19.34
N ILE A 131 -8.38 28.81 19.91
CA ILE A 131 -7.20 28.13 19.39
C ILE A 131 -6.69 27.19 20.48
N SER A 132 -6.58 25.89 20.19
CA SER A 132 -6.19 24.90 21.21
C SER A 132 -5.34 23.76 20.68
N ASN A 133 -4.39 23.24 21.45
CA ASN A 133 -3.50 22.14 21.00
C ASN A 133 -2.76 22.50 19.71
N CYS A 134 -2.26 23.73 19.62
CA CYS A 134 -1.57 24.22 18.44
C CYS A 134 -0.17 24.72 18.78
N TRP A 135 0.75 24.56 17.85
CA TRP A 135 2.08 25.15 17.99
C TRP A 135 2.61 25.68 16.68
N VAL A 136 3.57 26.59 16.78
CA VAL A 136 4.12 27.31 15.63
C VAL A 136 5.62 27.37 15.66
N SER A 137 6.23 27.41 14.48
CA SER A 137 7.65 27.59 14.29
C SER A 137 7.95 28.45 13.06
N GLY A 138 9.16 29.03 13.01
CA GLY A 138 9.58 29.93 11.94
C GLY A 138 9.89 31.35 12.42
N TYR A 139 9.53 32.36 11.64
CA TYR A 139 9.81 33.77 11.93
C TYR A 139 8.57 34.65 11.77
N VAL A 140 8.38 35.64 12.64
CA VAL A 140 7.26 36.60 12.57
C VAL A 140 7.78 38.02 12.70
N SER A 141 7.33 38.92 11.81
CA SER A 141 7.68 40.33 11.86
C SER A 141 6.51 41.26 11.54
N ALA A 142 6.31 42.30 12.36
CA ALA A 142 5.36 43.36 12.08
C ALA A 142 6.05 44.73 12.11
N SER A 143 5.65 45.61 11.17
CA SER A 143 6.14 47.00 11.09
C SER A 143 5.27 48.02 11.84
N GLY A 144 4.03 47.64 12.19
CA GLY A 144 3.04 48.44 12.92
C GLY A 144 2.86 47.97 14.36
N ILE A 145 1.60 47.77 14.79
CA ILE A 145 1.25 47.78 16.21
C ILE A 145 1.47 46.43 16.90
N ASN A 146 0.78 45.36 16.49
CA ASN A 146 0.78 44.08 17.22
C ASN A 146 1.48 42.95 16.46
N CYS A 147 2.44 42.28 17.11
CA CYS A 147 3.14 41.12 16.58
C CYS A 147 3.18 39.98 17.62
N GLY A 148 2.72 38.78 17.27
CA GLY A 148 2.77 37.62 18.15
C GLY A 148 3.18 36.36 17.41
N GLY A 149 3.92 35.46 18.05
CA GLY A 149 4.33 34.20 17.42
C GLY A 149 3.13 33.38 16.90
N LEU A 150 2.11 33.22 17.74
CA LEU A 150 0.89 32.47 17.45
C LEU A 150 -0.23 33.39 16.91
N VAL A 151 -0.51 34.48 17.62
CA VAL A 151 -1.62 35.40 17.32
C VAL A 151 -1.16 36.85 17.44
N GLY A 152 -1.48 37.70 16.45
CA GLY A 152 -1.20 39.14 16.53
C GLY A 152 -2.02 39.82 17.63
N LYS A 153 -3.36 39.79 17.52
CA LYS A 153 -4.29 40.33 18.51
C LYS A 153 -5.36 39.30 18.90
N LEU A 154 -5.52 39.03 20.19
CA LEU A 154 -6.57 38.18 20.76
C LEU A 154 -7.61 39.06 21.46
N SER A 155 -8.88 39.01 21.05
CA SER A 155 -9.95 39.85 21.59
C SER A 155 -11.19 39.01 21.92
N GLY A 156 -11.49 38.81 23.21
CA GLY A 156 -12.65 38.00 23.64
C GLY A 156 -12.57 36.49 23.37
N GLY A 157 -11.52 36.02 22.68
CA GLY A 157 -11.25 34.62 22.37
C GLY A 157 -10.42 33.89 23.43
N SER A 158 -10.06 32.63 23.14
CA SER A 158 -9.28 31.78 24.04
C SER A 158 -8.12 31.08 23.33
N VAL A 159 -6.95 31.04 23.97
CA VAL A 159 -5.79 30.25 23.54
C VAL A 159 -5.42 29.29 24.66
N SER A 160 -5.41 27.98 24.40
CA SER A 160 -5.06 26.98 25.41
C SER A 160 -4.21 25.83 24.90
N ASP A 161 -3.32 25.29 25.73
CA ASP A 161 -2.51 24.14 25.34
C ASP A 161 -1.70 24.40 24.06
N CYS A 162 -1.00 25.54 24.02
CA CYS A 162 -0.29 26.01 22.83
C CYS A 162 1.15 26.42 23.15
N TYR A 163 2.05 26.28 22.18
CA TYR A 163 3.41 26.81 22.33
C TYR A 163 3.99 27.43 21.06
N SER A 164 4.96 28.34 21.24
CA SER A 164 5.66 29.00 20.15
C SER A 164 7.16 28.69 20.18
N LEU A 165 7.65 28.18 19.05
CA LEU A 165 9.06 28.07 18.69
C LEU A 165 9.48 29.13 17.65
N ALA A 166 8.59 30.07 17.31
CA ALA A 166 8.86 31.09 16.32
C ALA A 166 9.66 32.26 16.89
N THR A 167 10.66 32.73 16.14
CA THR A 167 11.35 33.99 16.47
C THR A 167 10.43 35.16 16.13
N VAL A 168 10.24 36.10 17.05
CA VAL A 168 9.33 37.24 16.88
C VAL A 168 10.10 38.56 16.86
N SER A 169 9.84 39.40 15.87
CA SER A 169 10.40 40.74 15.72
C SER A 169 9.30 41.79 15.56
N GLY A 170 9.39 42.91 16.27
CA GLY A 170 8.37 43.96 16.23
C GLY A 170 8.91 45.36 16.51
N THR A 171 8.15 46.38 16.09
CA THR A 171 8.50 47.80 16.24
C THR A 171 7.74 48.52 17.36
N SER A 172 6.53 48.06 17.72
CA SER A 172 5.70 48.62 18.82
C SER A 172 5.38 47.54 19.87
N ILE A 173 4.18 46.94 19.84
CA ILE A 173 3.70 45.95 20.81
C ILE A 173 3.95 44.54 20.27
N TYR A 174 4.82 43.77 20.91
CA TYR A 174 5.09 42.41 20.47
C TYR A 174 5.35 41.41 21.59
N GLY A 175 4.87 40.19 21.37
CA GLY A 175 4.89 39.09 22.33
C GLY A 175 5.36 37.77 21.72
N GLY A 176 6.09 36.96 22.48
CA GLY A 176 6.57 35.66 22.00
C GLY A 176 5.45 34.68 21.58
N LEU A 177 4.27 34.77 22.21
CA LEU A 177 3.07 34.00 21.84
C LEU A 177 1.99 34.90 21.24
N ILE A 178 1.63 35.99 21.92
CA ILE A 178 0.51 36.86 21.54
C ILE A 178 0.97 38.32 21.57
N GLY A 179 0.67 39.11 20.53
CA GLY A 179 0.99 40.54 20.52
C GLY A 179 0.17 41.32 21.56
N ALA A 180 -1.15 41.35 21.41
CA ALA A 180 -2.06 42.00 22.37
C ALA A 180 -3.23 41.10 22.75
N ALA A 181 -3.60 41.05 24.04
CA ALA A 181 -4.77 40.32 24.54
C ALA A 181 -5.77 41.24 25.25
N GLU A 182 -7.02 41.26 24.79
CA GLU A 182 -8.10 42.10 25.32
C GLU A 182 -9.33 41.26 25.72
N ASN A 183 -9.72 41.28 27.00
CA ASN A 183 -10.85 40.51 27.54
C ASN A 183 -10.83 39.01 27.15
N ALA A 184 -9.65 38.41 27.07
CA ALA A 184 -9.44 37.05 26.55
C ALA A 184 -8.97 36.07 27.64
N SER A 185 -8.85 34.79 27.30
CA SER A 185 -8.22 33.78 28.15
C SER A 185 -7.02 33.11 27.48
N VAL A 186 -5.93 32.96 28.24
CA VAL A 186 -4.71 32.26 27.81
C VAL A 186 -4.31 31.28 28.90
N GLU A 187 -4.22 29.99 28.57
CA GLU A 187 -4.00 28.95 29.58
C GLU A 187 -3.10 27.80 29.12
N ARG A 188 -2.22 27.28 29.98
CA ARG A 188 -1.35 26.12 29.68
C ARG A 188 -0.54 26.31 28.41
N CYS A 189 0.21 27.42 28.35
CA CYS A 189 0.95 27.79 27.15
C CYS A 189 2.40 28.12 27.47
N TYR A 190 3.32 27.91 26.51
CA TYR A 190 4.70 28.35 26.70
C TYR A 190 5.39 28.91 25.44
N VAL A 191 6.45 29.69 25.67
CA VAL A 191 7.34 30.19 24.59
C VAL A 191 8.77 29.74 24.86
N SER A 192 9.42 29.15 23.87
CA SER A 192 10.83 28.71 23.99
C SER A 192 11.78 29.31 22.95
N ALA A 193 11.29 30.14 22.02
CA ALA A 193 12.08 30.87 21.04
C ALA A 193 12.45 32.30 21.50
N SER A 194 13.37 32.93 20.76
CA SER A 194 13.87 34.28 21.05
C SER A 194 12.95 35.37 20.52
N ILE A 195 12.89 36.50 21.23
CA ILE A 195 12.29 37.74 20.72
C ILE A 195 13.37 38.77 20.37
N GLU A 196 13.18 39.49 19.27
CA GLU A 196 14.10 40.47 18.69
C GLU A 196 13.41 41.84 18.62
N GLY A 197 14.08 42.94 19.00
CA GLY A 197 13.54 44.30 18.84
C GLY A 197 13.83 45.25 20.01
N SER A 198 13.29 46.48 19.94
CA SER A 198 13.53 47.55 20.91
C SER A 198 12.56 47.51 22.10
N ARG A 199 13.07 47.87 23.29
CA ARG A 199 12.45 47.61 24.61
C ARG A 199 11.10 48.26 24.93
N ALA A 200 10.57 49.17 24.13
CA ALA A 200 9.53 50.09 24.62
C ALA A 200 8.25 49.36 25.09
N GLU A 201 7.82 48.28 24.44
CA GLU A 201 6.52 47.62 24.70
C GLU A 201 6.54 46.09 24.46
N ALA A 202 7.70 45.46 24.61
CA ALA A 202 7.94 44.05 24.30
C ALA A 202 7.74 43.13 25.52
N GLY A 203 7.07 41.98 25.33
CA GLY A 203 7.01 40.91 26.33
C GLY A 203 7.48 39.56 25.79
N SER A 204 8.14 38.78 26.63
CA SER A 204 8.64 37.44 26.29
C SER A 204 7.53 36.46 25.92
N PHE A 205 6.30 36.73 26.38
CA PHE A 205 5.13 35.90 26.15
C PHE A 205 3.97 36.70 25.56
N LEU A 206 3.58 37.81 26.19
CA LEU A 206 2.54 38.73 25.70
C LEU A 206 3.10 40.16 25.54
N GLY A 207 2.82 40.85 24.44
CA GLY A 207 3.19 42.26 24.28
C GLY A 207 2.36 43.17 25.19
N SER A 208 1.03 43.05 25.13
CA SER A 208 0.11 43.78 26.02
C SER A 208 -1.06 42.94 26.52
N ASN A 209 -1.54 43.26 27.72
CA ASN A 209 -2.69 42.63 28.36
C ASN A 209 -3.68 43.69 28.89
N SER A 210 -4.92 43.65 28.40
CA SER A 210 -6.03 44.48 28.86
C SER A 210 -7.20 43.60 29.33
N SER A 211 -7.29 43.37 30.64
CA SER A 211 -8.36 42.60 31.28
C SER A 211 -8.49 41.13 30.83
N SER A 212 -7.39 40.49 30.38
CA SER A 212 -7.36 39.07 30.03
C SER A 212 -6.81 38.20 31.17
N SER A 213 -7.29 36.96 31.28
CA SER A 213 -6.78 35.97 32.25
C SER A 213 -5.63 35.16 31.66
N ILE A 214 -4.51 35.07 32.37
CA ILE A 214 -3.33 34.32 31.95
C ILE A 214 -2.96 33.33 33.06
N ASN A 215 -3.12 32.02 32.80
CA ASN A 215 -2.99 30.97 33.81
C ASN A 215 -2.04 29.86 33.33
N ASN A 216 -1.14 29.38 34.20
CA ASN A 216 -0.19 28.30 33.90
C ASN A 216 0.59 28.55 32.59
N CYS A 217 1.09 29.78 32.41
CA CYS A 217 1.84 30.17 31.22
C CYS A 217 3.31 30.42 31.55
N TYR A 218 4.21 30.00 30.66
CA TYR A 218 5.65 29.99 30.89
C TYR A 218 6.45 30.59 29.73
N TYR A 219 7.61 31.17 30.01
CA TYR A 219 8.53 31.59 28.96
C TYR A 219 10.00 31.28 29.31
N ASN A 220 10.79 31.05 28.26
CA ASN A 220 12.20 30.74 28.39
C ASN A 220 13.04 31.99 28.71
N SER A 221 13.39 32.15 29.98
CA SER A 221 14.22 33.26 30.47
C SER A 221 15.69 33.13 30.06
N SER A 222 16.17 31.95 29.70
CA SER A 222 17.53 31.77 29.16
C SER A 222 17.68 32.41 27.78
N LYS A 223 16.58 32.51 27.01
CA LYS A 223 16.56 33.20 25.71
C LYS A 223 16.05 34.63 25.81
N ASN A 224 15.06 34.88 26.67
CA ASN A 224 14.32 36.15 26.72
C ASN A 224 14.49 36.93 28.03
N GLY A 225 15.47 36.59 28.87
CA GLY A 225 15.63 37.17 30.22
C GLY A 225 15.84 38.68 30.29
N ALA A 226 16.03 39.35 29.15
CA ALA A 226 16.06 40.81 29.04
C ALA A 226 14.67 41.47 29.04
N PHE A 227 13.58 40.69 28.95
CA PHE A 227 12.19 41.13 28.83
C PHE A 227 11.31 40.50 29.92
N LEU A 228 10.22 41.18 30.28
CA LEU A 228 9.18 40.65 31.19
C LEU A 228 8.32 39.59 30.47
N GLY A 229 7.44 38.90 31.19
CA GLY A 229 6.47 37.99 30.59
C GLY A 229 5.42 38.74 29.77
N VAL A 230 4.88 39.82 30.36
CA VAL A 230 3.96 40.77 29.72
C VAL A 230 4.63 42.15 29.59
N GLY A 231 4.64 42.72 28.40
CA GLY A 231 5.24 44.04 28.15
C GLY A 231 4.47 45.19 28.81
N ILE A 232 3.16 45.28 28.52
CA ILE A 232 2.23 46.27 29.09
C ILE A 232 1.04 45.58 29.75
N GLY A 233 0.73 45.94 31.00
CA GLY A 233 -0.42 45.40 31.74
C GLY A 233 -0.01 44.47 32.88
N SER A 234 -0.95 43.66 33.37
CA SER A 234 -0.67 42.72 34.46
C SER A 234 0.10 41.50 33.96
N ASP A 235 1.27 41.25 34.55
CA ASP A 235 2.12 40.08 34.28
C ASP A 235 1.88 38.96 35.31
N THR A 236 1.43 37.80 34.83
CA THR A 236 1.28 36.57 35.62
C THR A 236 1.99 35.38 34.97
N VAL A 237 2.84 35.62 33.96
CA VAL A 237 3.57 34.58 33.23
C VAL A 237 4.82 34.20 34.02
N THR A 238 5.08 32.89 34.16
CA THR A 238 6.21 32.38 34.94
C THR A 238 7.47 32.25 34.08
N ALA A 239 8.54 32.93 34.48
CA ALA A 239 9.86 32.82 33.84
C ALA A 239 10.56 31.51 34.26
N LYS A 240 11.10 30.77 33.28
CA LYS A 240 11.84 29.52 33.52
C LYS A 240 13.04 29.41 32.59
N THR A 241 14.16 28.90 33.09
CA THR A 241 15.34 28.64 32.27
C THR A 241 15.09 27.52 31.27
N SER A 242 15.89 27.42 30.21
CA SER A 242 15.84 26.30 29.27
C SER A 242 15.90 24.95 29.96
N GLU A 243 16.64 24.84 31.06
CA GLU A 243 16.82 23.58 31.77
C GLU A 243 15.60 23.25 32.64
N GLU A 244 15.04 24.24 33.36
CA GLU A 244 13.81 24.04 34.11
C GLU A 244 12.63 23.68 33.19
N MET A 245 12.55 24.27 32.00
CA MET A 245 11.50 23.98 31.02
C MET A 245 11.61 22.59 30.35
N LYS A 246 12.65 21.81 30.65
CA LYS A 246 12.74 20.39 30.26
C LYS A 246 12.24 19.45 31.35
N SER A 247 11.72 19.96 32.47
CA SER A 247 11.09 19.15 33.51
C SER A 247 9.57 19.25 33.44
N ALA A 248 8.88 18.11 33.42
CA ALA A 248 7.41 18.07 33.47
C ALA A 248 6.84 18.77 34.71
N GLU A 249 7.53 18.70 35.85
CA GLU A 249 7.11 19.33 37.12
C GLU A 249 6.98 20.86 37.01
N THR A 250 7.75 21.48 36.10
CA THR A 250 7.69 22.91 35.84
C THR A 250 6.31 23.34 35.32
N PHE A 251 5.65 22.47 34.57
CA PHE A 251 4.39 22.75 33.87
C PHE A 251 3.18 22.29 34.69
N ALA A 252 3.11 22.73 35.95
CA ALA A 252 1.99 22.47 36.82
C ALA A 252 0.66 22.88 36.14
N GLY A 253 -0.28 21.92 36.06
CA GLY A 253 -1.56 22.10 35.40
C GLY A 253 -1.62 21.66 33.94
N PHE A 254 -0.50 21.24 33.33
CA PHE A 254 -0.50 20.59 32.01
C PHE A 254 -0.97 19.13 32.15
N ASP A 255 -1.83 18.69 31.24
CA ASP A 255 -2.29 17.30 31.18
C ASP A 255 -1.31 16.42 30.40
N PHE A 256 -0.33 15.84 31.12
CA PHE A 256 0.60 14.86 30.57
C PHE A 256 -0.01 13.45 30.36
N SER A 257 -1.28 13.27 30.73
CA SER A 257 -1.98 12.01 30.47
C SER A 257 -2.62 12.00 29.07
N ASN A 258 -3.02 13.17 28.53
CA ASN A 258 -3.76 13.20 27.26
C ASN A 258 -3.32 14.26 26.25
N THR A 259 -2.87 15.43 26.71
CA THR A 259 -2.64 16.60 25.83
C THR A 259 -1.16 16.82 25.53
N TRP A 260 -0.32 16.59 26.53
CA TRP A 260 1.12 16.82 26.47
C TRP A 260 1.88 15.52 26.65
N VAL A 261 3.03 15.40 25.99
CA VAL A 261 4.03 14.35 26.20
C VAL A 261 5.32 15.01 26.67
N HIS A 262 5.99 14.35 27.61
CA HIS A 262 7.30 14.76 28.11
C HIS A 262 8.28 13.61 27.94
N ILE A 263 9.46 13.92 27.42
CA ILE A 263 10.59 13.01 27.28
C ILE A 263 11.73 13.64 28.06
N ASP A 264 12.43 12.84 28.88
CA ASP A 264 13.54 13.32 29.69
C ASP A 264 14.59 14.05 28.85
N GLY A 265 14.91 15.28 29.26
CA GLY A 265 15.86 16.17 28.56
C GLY A 265 15.26 16.97 27.40
N GLU A 266 13.99 16.78 27.05
CA GLU A 266 13.28 17.55 26.04
C GLU A 266 12.23 18.49 26.64
N PHE A 267 11.85 19.52 25.87
CA PHE A 267 10.69 20.36 26.21
C PHE A 267 9.40 19.56 26.01
N PRO A 268 8.34 19.78 26.82
CA PRO A 268 7.02 19.20 26.58
C PRO A 268 6.53 19.42 25.16
N LYS A 269 5.95 18.41 24.53
CA LYS A 269 5.36 18.50 23.18
C LYS A 269 3.88 18.18 23.26
N LEU A 270 3.10 18.69 22.31
CA LEU A 270 1.70 18.28 22.20
C LEU A 270 1.61 16.87 21.63
N VAL A 271 0.65 16.12 22.14
CA VAL A 271 0.28 14.80 21.62
C VAL A 271 -0.37 14.97 20.25
N CYS A 272 0.35 14.63 19.18
CA CYS A 272 -0.11 14.68 17.79
C CYS A 272 -0.54 13.28 17.29
N TYR A 273 -1.52 12.66 17.96
CA TYR A 273 -1.97 11.31 17.58
C TYR A 273 -3.30 11.32 16.85
N ASN A 274 -3.36 10.54 15.76
CA ASN A 274 -4.60 10.02 15.21
C ASN A 274 -5.20 9.05 16.23
N GLY A 275 -5.98 9.53 17.20
CA GLY A 275 -6.70 8.73 18.18
C GLY A 275 -6.48 9.12 19.64
N LYS A 276 -7.36 8.65 20.54
CA LYS A 276 -7.38 9.03 21.96
C LYS A 276 -6.86 7.95 22.90
N GLY A 277 -6.38 6.83 22.37
CA GLY A 277 -5.96 5.69 23.17
C GLY A 277 -7.11 4.96 23.86
N THR A 278 -8.36 5.13 23.39
CA THR A 278 -9.56 4.46 23.92
C THR A 278 -9.98 3.31 23.01
N SER A 279 -10.80 2.38 23.49
CA SER A 279 -11.25 1.23 22.67
C SER A 279 -11.90 1.64 21.34
N ASP A 280 -12.71 2.71 21.36
CA ASP A 280 -13.46 3.18 20.20
C ASP A 280 -12.63 4.13 19.32
N ASN A 281 -11.52 4.62 19.85
CA ASN A 281 -10.62 5.54 19.16
C ASN A 281 -9.17 5.29 19.61
N PRO A 282 -8.57 4.17 19.17
CA PRO A 282 -7.21 3.78 19.56
C PRO A 282 -6.19 4.72 18.91
N TYR A 283 -5.00 4.83 19.49
CA TYR A 283 -3.88 5.49 18.83
C TYR A 283 -3.49 4.76 17.56
N LYS A 284 -3.50 5.45 16.42
CA LYS A 284 -3.16 4.91 15.11
C LYS A 284 -1.67 5.08 14.82
N ILE A 285 -1.03 4.00 14.42
CA ILE A 285 0.41 3.91 14.16
C ILE A 285 0.65 3.56 12.70
N HIS A 286 1.38 4.41 11.97
CA HIS A 286 1.68 4.26 10.55
C HIS A 286 3.18 4.06 10.28
N THR A 287 4.04 4.50 11.19
CA THR A 287 5.49 4.54 10.97
C THR A 287 6.27 3.95 12.15
N ASN A 288 7.56 3.66 11.93
CA ASN A 288 8.48 3.21 12.98
C ASN A 288 8.59 4.23 14.12
N ASP A 289 8.66 5.51 13.79
CA ASP A 289 8.84 6.59 14.77
C ASP A 289 7.56 6.77 15.60
N GLU A 290 6.39 6.63 14.98
CA GLU A 290 5.10 6.63 15.67
C GLU A 290 5.00 5.44 16.64
N LEU A 291 5.42 4.24 16.22
CA LEU A 291 5.41 3.05 17.09
C LEU A 291 6.17 3.29 18.40
N ILE A 292 7.35 3.90 18.32
CA ILE A 292 8.19 4.18 19.50
C ILE A 292 7.60 5.37 20.28
N SER A 293 7.37 6.50 19.62
CA SER A 293 6.96 7.74 20.28
C SER A 293 5.56 7.70 20.90
N ILE A 294 4.68 6.81 20.42
CA ILE A 294 3.34 6.60 20.97
C ILE A 294 3.34 5.61 22.12
N ILE A 295 4.16 4.56 22.09
CA ILE A 295 4.10 3.49 23.09
C ILE A 295 5.08 3.74 24.23
N GLN A 296 6.32 4.12 23.92
CA GLN A 296 7.41 4.23 24.90
C GLN A 296 7.08 5.14 26.10
N PRO A 297 6.43 6.31 25.93
CA PRO A 297 6.09 7.19 27.06
C PRO A 297 5.05 6.61 28.02
N TYR A 298 4.29 5.60 27.59
CA TYR A 298 3.21 4.99 28.35
C TYR A 298 3.52 3.52 28.71
N LEU A 299 4.79 3.19 28.88
CA LEU A 299 5.17 1.89 29.47
C LEU A 299 4.96 1.91 30.99
N GLY A 300 4.83 0.74 31.59
CA GLY A 300 4.46 0.59 33.00
C GLY A 300 3.03 1.02 33.28
N ASP A 301 2.73 1.49 34.49
CA ASP A 301 1.36 1.81 34.91
C ASP A 301 0.66 2.86 34.01
N ALA A 302 1.45 3.76 33.40
CA ALA A 302 0.96 4.83 32.51
C ALA A 302 0.26 4.34 31.23
N GLY A 303 0.51 3.09 30.83
CA GLY A 303 -0.11 2.45 29.66
C GLY A 303 -1.41 1.73 29.93
N THR A 304 -1.77 1.57 31.21
CA THR A 304 -2.94 0.76 31.60
C THR A 304 -4.21 1.34 31.00
N GLY A 305 -4.96 0.50 30.27
CA GLY A 305 -6.22 0.91 29.64
C GLY A 305 -6.08 1.68 28.33
N ARG A 306 -4.86 1.80 27.77
CA ARG A 306 -4.64 2.45 26.47
C ARG A 306 -4.72 1.46 25.32
N TYR A 307 -5.32 1.89 24.22
CA TYR A 307 -5.51 1.13 23.00
C TYR A 307 -4.66 1.69 21.86
N TYR A 308 -3.91 0.81 21.22
CA TYR A 308 -3.00 1.08 20.11
C TYR A 308 -3.40 0.21 18.93
N GLN A 309 -3.33 0.77 17.73
CA GLN A 309 -3.71 0.05 16.52
C GLN A 309 -2.80 0.45 15.36
N LEU A 310 -2.29 -0.54 14.62
CA LEU A 310 -1.63 -0.24 13.35
C LEU A 310 -2.63 0.28 12.32
N ALA A 311 -2.18 1.24 11.54
CA ALA A 311 -2.91 1.89 10.44
C ALA A 311 -2.13 1.87 9.12
N ALA A 312 -0.90 1.33 9.13
CA ALA A 312 -0.13 1.02 7.94
C ALA A 312 0.85 -0.14 8.22
N ASN A 313 1.38 -0.73 7.14
CA ASN A 313 2.47 -1.70 7.23
C ASN A 313 3.74 -1.03 7.74
N ILE A 314 4.43 -1.68 8.65
CA ILE A 314 5.66 -1.20 9.27
C ILE A 314 6.84 -1.86 8.57
N LYS A 315 7.73 -1.09 7.96
CA LYS A 315 8.82 -1.61 7.11
C LYS A 315 10.18 -1.35 7.74
N ASN A 316 11.07 -2.35 7.67
CA ASN A 316 12.47 -2.27 8.07
C ASN A 316 12.67 -1.75 9.50
N TYR A 317 11.83 -2.21 10.44
CA TYR A 317 11.97 -1.80 11.83
C TYR A 317 13.32 -2.30 12.38
N SER A 318 14.13 -1.37 12.86
CA SER A 318 15.42 -1.66 13.51
C SER A 318 15.59 -0.92 14.84
N GLY A 319 14.47 -0.53 15.46
CA GLY A 319 14.45 0.16 16.75
C GLY A 319 14.66 -0.81 17.93
N PRO A 320 14.72 -0.28 19.16
CA PRO A 320 14.80 -1.10 20.37
C PRO A 320 13.49 -1.88 20.60
N SER A 321 13.52 -2.86 21.50
CA SER A 321 12.29 -3.43 22.07
C SER A 321 11.53 -2.36 22.84
N LEU A 322 10.21 -2.40 22.76
CA LEU A 322 9.30 -1.57 23.53
C LEU A 322 9.21 -2.14 24.95
N GLY A 323 9.65 -1.35 25.92
CA GLY A 323 9.69 -1.75 27.32
C GLY A 323 10.96 -2.46 27.75
N ASP A 324 11.02 -2.70 29.04
CA ASP A 324 12.05 -3.48 29.73
C ASP A 324 11.43 -4.18 30.97
N ASP A 325 12.26 -4.80 31.81
CA ASP A 325 11.79 -5.49 33.01
C ASP A 325 11.07 -4.58 34.02
N ASN A 326 11.41 -3.28 34.06
CA ASN A 326 10.82 -2.29 34.95
C ASN A 326 9.63 -1.55 34.33
N SER A 327 9.62 -1.42 33.00
CA SER A 327 8.64 -0.66 32.23
C SER A 327 7.98 -1.57 31.20
N ARG A 328 7.13 -2.48 31.67
CA ARG A 328 6.42 -3.47 30.85
C ARG A 328 5.32 -2.81 30.02
N PHE A 329 4.93 -3.43 28.91
CA PHE A 329 3.74 -3.03 28.17
C PHE A 329 2.46 -3.46 28.93
N THR A 330 1.58 -2.50 29.23
CA THR A 330 0.34 -2.68 30.03
C THR A 330 -0.95 -2.39 29.25
N GLY A 331 -0.85 -2.05 27.96
CA GLY A 331 -1.98 -1.63 27.11
C GLY A 331 -2.58 -2.74 26.24
N PHE A 332 -3.36 -2.32 25.24
CA PHE A 332 -3.98 -3.15 24.22
C PHE A 332 -3.41 -2.79 22.85
N PHE A 333 -2.64 -3.68 22.24
CA PHE A 333 -2.07 -3.49 20.90
C PHE A 333 -2.77 -4.39 19.88
N ASP A 334 -3.30 -3.81 18.82
CA ASP A 334 -3.93 -4.53 17.72
C ASP A 334 -3.19 -4.24 16.40
N GLY A 335 -2.57 -5.27 15.83
CA GLY A 335 -1.92 -5.17 14.52
C GLY A 335 -2.89 -4.88 13.38
N ASN A 336 -4.20 -5.05 13.58
CA ASN A 336 -5.29 -4.64 12.67
C ASN A 336 -5.16 -5.16 11.24
N GLY A 337 -4.43 -6.26 11.10
CA GLY A 337 -4.15 -6.88 9.83
C GLY A 337 -3.04 -6.23 9.00
N TYR A 338 -2.27 -5.29 9.55
CA TYR A 338 -1.03 -4.79 8.95
C TYR A 338 0.17 -5.64 9.34
N VAL A 339 1.23 -5.55 8.54
CA VAL A 339 2.43 -6.39 8.60
C VAL A 339 3.67 -5.59 8.98
N PHE A 340 4.49 -6.19 9.83
CA PHE A 340 5.88 -5.82 10.07
C PHE A 340 6.79 -6.54 9.06
N TYR A 341 7.34 -5.81 8.10
CA TYR A 341 8.27 -6.34 7.10
C TYR A 341 9.72 -6.13 7.50
N ASN A 342 10.55 -7.16 7.34
CA ASN A 342 12.01 -7.10 7.53
C ASN A 342 12.41 -6.46 8.87
N THR A 343 11.82 -6.95 9.96
CA THR A 343 12.16 -6.49 11.31
C THR A 343 13.50 -7.07 11.73
N ASN A 344 14.43 -6.21 12.13
CA ASN A 344 15.77 -6.60 12.56
C ASN A 344 16.04 -6.03 13.96
N ILE A 345 16.07 -6.88 14.97
CA ILE A 345 16.21 -6.45 16.37
C ILE A 345 17.26 -7.30 17.09
N SER A 346 17.98 -6.69 18.03
CA SER A 346 19.09 -7.35 18.76
C SER A 346 18.81 -7.57 20.25
N SER A 347 17.73 -6.97 20.78
CA SER A 347 17.41 -6.94 22.21
C SER A 347 16.27 -7.85 22.65
N GLY A 348 15.52 -8.47 21.72
CA GLY A 348 14.40 -9.34 22.08
C GLY A 348 13.28 -9.23 21.06
N GLY A 349 12.02 -9.39 21.50
CA GLY A 349 10.83 -9.11 20.68
C GLY A 349 10.51 -7.62 20.50
N ILE A 350 9.53 -7.30 19.65
CA ILE A 350 9.03 -5.92 19.51
C ILE A 350 8.57 -5.38 20.86
N PHE A 351 7.87 -6.18 21.66
CA PHE A 351 7.68 -5.90 23.08
C PHE A 351 8.73 -6.66 23.87
N TYR A 352 9.42 -6.00 24.80
CA TYR A 352 10.33 -6.73 25.67
C TYR A 352 9.53 -7.59 26.66
N SER A 353 8.62 -6.97 27.41
CA SER A 353 7.77 -7.66 28.38
C SER A 353 6.31 -7.19 28.29
N VAL A 354 5.37 -8.13 28.24
CA VAL A 354 3.92 -7.90 28.23
C VAL A 354 3.34 -8.23 29.61
N ALA A 355 2.62 -7.29 30.23
CA ALA A 355 2.08 -7.44 31.59
C ALA A 355 0.77 -8.25 31.65
N GLU A 356 0.38 -8.72 32.85
CA GLU A 356 -0.73 -9.66 33.09
C GLU A 356 -2.08 -9.26 32.48
N ASN A 357 -2.41 -7.96 32.47
CA ASN A 357 -3.66 -7.44 31.91
C ASN A 357 -3.51 -6.86 30.50
N ALA A 358 -2.31 -6.92 29.92
CA ALA A 358 -2.05 -6.41 28.59
C ALA A 358 -2.46 -7.42 27.52
N VAL A 359 -2.84 -6.91 26.36
CA VAL A 359 -3.23 -7.72 25.20
C VAL A 359 -2.43 -7.26 23.98
N VAL A 360 -1.77 -8.19 23.32
CA VAL A 360 -1.14 -7.97 22.01
C VAL A 360 -1.76 -8.94 21.03
N LYS A 361 -2.44 -8.43 20.01
CA LYS A 361 -3.16 -9.28 19.06
C LYS A 361 -3.02 -8.88 17.61
N ASN A 362 -3.30 -9.82 16.72
CA ASN A 362 -3.30 -9.62 15.26
C ASN A 362 -1.95 -9.07 14.74
N VAL A 363 -0.84 -9.35 15.43
CA VAL A 363 0.48 -8.87 15.03
C VAL A 363 1.09 -9.84 14.05
N VAL A 364 1.54 -9.31 12.92
CA VAL A 364 2.01 -10.11 11.81
C VAL A 364 3.41 -9.66 11.42
N PHE A 365 4.32 -10.61 11.28
CA PHE A 365 5.67 -10.40 10.74
C PHE A 365 5.86 -11.17 9.43
N ASP A 366 6.49 -10.53 8.46
CA ASP A 366 7.07 -11.19 7.28
C ASP A 366 8.55 -10.77 7.17
N GLY A 367 9.42 -11.69 7.57
CA GLY A 367 10.83 -11.40 7.81
C GLY A 367 11.07 -10.81 9.19
N TYR A 368 11.30 -11.68 10.17
CA TYR A 368 11.77 -11.29 11.52
C TYR A 368 13.14 -11.88 11.78
N ASN A 369 14.14 -11.03 12.03
CA ASN A 369 15.51 -11.44 12.28
C ASN A 369 15.95 -11.02 13.67
N TYR A 370 16.35 -12.00 14.47
CA TYR A 370 16.97 -11.78 15.77
C TYR A 370 18.33 -12.47 15.83
N SER A 371 19.34 -11.71 16.28
CA SER A 371 20.66 -12.25 16.62
C SER A 371 21.15 -11.55 17.88
N GLY A 372 21.07 -12.23 19.02
CA GLY A 372 21.39 -11.66 20.32
C GLY A 372 21.59 -12.72 21.41
N GLY A 373 22.08 -12.29 22.57
CA GLY A 373 22.40 -13.19 23.69
C GLY A 373 21.27 -13.39 24.71
N GLY A 374 20.13 -12.72 24.52
CA GLY A 374 19.02 -12.65 25.48
C GLY A 374 17.87 -13.60 25.15
N VAL A 375 16.82 -13.52 25.97
CA VAL A 375 15.54 -14.19 25.76
C VAL A 375 14.81 -13.50 24.61
N ALA A 376 14.23 -14.27 23.68
CA ALA A 376 13.60 -13.68 22.50
C ALA A 376 12.43 -14.48 21.94
N GLY A 377 11.43 -13.75 21.47
CA GLY A 377 10.43 -14.16 20.49
C GLY A 377 9.92 -12.93 19.75
N ALA A 378 9.38 -13.08 18.54
CA ALA A 378 9.12 -11.92 17.67
C ALA A 378 8.16 -10.89 18.27
N VAL A 379 7.11 -11.37 18.94
CA VAL A 379 6.12 -10.49 19.58
C VAL A 379 6.64 -10.03 20.93
N ALA A 380 7.07 -10.96 21.79
CA ALA A 380 7.52 -10.67 23.13
C ALA A 380 8.75 -11.48 23.53
N SER A 381 9.68 -10.87 24.27
CA SER A 381 10.69 -11.67 24.99
C SER A 381 10.06 -12.38 26.19
N ILE A 382 9.27 -11.67 27.00
CA ILE A 382 8.58 -12.23 28.17
C ILE A 382 7.09 -11.88 28.11
N ASN A 383 6.23 -12.87 28.29
CA ASN A 383 4.78 -12.68 28.33
C ASN A 383 4.19 -13.08 29.70
N HIS A 384 3.50 -12.13 30.33
CA HIS A 384 2.59 -12.39 31.45
C HIS A 384 1.12 -12.20 31.05
N GLY A 385 0.85 -11.52 29.93
CA GLY A 385 -0.49 -11.17 29.47
C GLY A 385 -1.04 -12.10 28.41
N THR A 386 -1.83 -11.53 27.50
CA THR A 386 -2.44 -12.26 26.38
C THR A 386 -1.77 -11.90 25.07
N ILE A 387 -1.24 -12.90 24.37
CA ILE A 387 -0.78 -12.81 22.98
C ILE A 387 -1.70 -13.68 22.13
N ASP A 388 -2.44 -13.06 21.21
CA ASP A 388 -3.50 -13.72 20.44
C ASP A 388 -3.41 -13.43 18.94
N ASN A 389 -3.54 -14.45 18.11
CA ASN A 389 -3.55 -14.32 16.64
C ASN A 389 -2.31 -13.58 16.10
N CYS A 390 -1.13 -13.92 16.63
CA CYS A 390 0.13 -13.36 16.17
C CYS A 390 0.91 -14.35 15.32
N ASN A 391 1.43 -13.89 14.19
CA ASN A 391 1.99 -14.78 13.15
C ASN A 391 3.33 -14.27 12.65
N VAL A 392 4.29 -15.17 12.49
CA VAL A 392 5.60 -14.89 11.91
C VAL A 392 5.80 -15.76 10.68
N GLY A 393 5.88 -15.12 9.52
CA GLY A 393 6.40 -15.67 8.28
C GLY A 393 7.89 -15.36 8.13
N ASN A 394 8.68 -16.34 7.70
CA ASN A 394 10.10 -16.18 7.41
C ASN A 394 10.93 -15.62 8.58
N GLY A 395 10.84 -16.24 9.76
CA GLY A 395 11.65 -15.87 10.93
C GLY A 395 13.04 -16.50 10.93
N THR A 396 14.07 -15.76 11.32
CA THR A 396 15.40 -16.29 11.66
C THR A 396 15.79 -15.80 13.05
N ILE A 397 15.80 -16.70 14.04
CA ILE A 397 16.07 -16.36 15.45
C ILE A 397 17.31 -17.11 15.90
N SER A 398 18.35 -16.39 16.30
CA SER A 398 19.59 -16.97 16.80
C SER A 398 19.98 -16.37 18.15
N GLY A 399 20.21 -17.22 19.15
CA GLY A 399 20.59 -16.74 20.49
C GLY A 399 20.99 -17.80 21.49
N SER A 400 21.30 -17.37 22.72
CA SER A 400 21.91 -18.22 23.77
C SER A 400 21.08 -18.41 25.03
N LYS A 401 19.82 -17.95 25.04
CA LYS A 401 18.85 -18.13 26.15
C LYS A 401 17.60 -18.82 25.63
N ASP A 402 16.46 -18.63 26.30
CA ASP A 402 15.19 -19.19 25.87
C ASP A 402 14.67 -18.46 24.64
N LEU A 403 14.40 -19.24 23.59
CA LEU A 403 14.00 -18.72 22.28
C LEU A 403 12.68 -19.37 21.85
N GLY A 404 11.71 -18.52 21.50
CA GLY A 404 10.50 -18.94 20.81
C GLY A 404 10.31 -18.16 19.52
N GLY A 405 9.56 -18.72 18.57
CA GLY A 405 9.16 -17.98 17.37
C GLY A 405 8.30 -16.76 17.68
N ILE A 406 7.43 -16.87 18.70
CA ILE A 406 6.46 -15.83 19.08
C ILE A 406 6.84 -15.21 20.42
N VAL A 407 7.14 -16.05 21.42
CA VAL A 407 7.49 -15.62 22.79
C VAL A 407 8.74 -16.35 23.29
N GLY A 408 9.69 -15.64 23.89
CA GLY A 408 10.81 -16.30 24.57
C GLY A 408 10.35 -17.08 25.82
N GLU A 409 9.83 -16.36 26.81
CA GLU A 409 9.31 -16.90 28.07
C GLU A 409 7.83 -16.53 28.26
N ASN A 410 6.96 -17.51 28.51
CA ASN A 410 5.56 -17.31 28.86
C ASN A 410 5.34 -17.67 30.34
N ILE A 411 5.06 -16.68 31.19
CA ILE A 411 5.02 -16.83 32.66
C ILE A 411 3.65 -16.38 33.17
N ASN A 412 2.78 -17.33 33.51
CA ASN A 412 1.35 -17.10 33.81
C ASN A 412 0.55 -16.46 32.67
N GLY A 413 1.15 -16.25 31.50
CA GLY A 413 0.52 -15.65 30.33
C GLY A 413 -0.18 -16.66 29.43
N THR A 414 -0.92 -16.13 28.46
CA THR A 414 -1.61 -16.91 27.41
C THR A 414 -1.02 -16.57 26.04
N VAL A 415 -0.63 -17.59 25.29
CA VAL A 415 -0.26 -17.51 23.87
C VAL A 415 -1.23 -18.37 23.08
N THR A 416 -2.06 -17.75 22.25
CA THR A 416 -3.14 -18.46 21.55
C THR A 416 -3.30 -18.06 20.09
N ASN A 417 -3.74 -18.99 19.25
CA ASN A 417 -3.97 -18.77 17.81
C ASN A 417 -2.73 -18.25 17.05
N CYS A 418 -1.53 -18.57 17.53
CA CYS A 418 -0.29 -18.03 16.98
C CYS A 418 0.41 -19.03 16.04
N SER A 419 1.17 -18.54 15.06
CA SER A 419 1.94 -19.42 14.18
C SER A 419 3.32 -18.91 13.81
N PHE A 420 4.24 -19.85 13.60
CA PHE A 420 5.62 -19.56 13.23
C PHE A 420 6.06 -20.39 12.01
N THR A 421 6.77 -19.73 11.10
CA THR A 421 7.49 -20.33 9.98
C THR A 421 8.90 -19.74 9.95
N GLY A 422 9.94 -20.56 10.08
CA GLY A 422 11.31 -20.06 10.08
C GLY A 422 12.31 -20.94 10.81
N ASP A 423 13.55 -20.48 10.88
CA ASP A 423 14.65 -21.17 11.55
C ASP A 423 14.92 -20.57 12.94
N ILE A 424 15.13 -21.45 13.92
CA ILE A 424 15.55 -21.07 15.28
C ILE A 424 16.84 -21.81 15.61
N ASN A 425 17.90 -21.07 15.92
CA ASN A 425 19.22 -21.60 16.26
C ASN A 425 19.61 -21.17 17.67
N GLY A 426 19.31 -22.03 18.64
CA GLY A 426 19.53 -21.79 20.06
C GLY A 426 20.77 -22.46 20.64
N ARG A 427 21.30 -21.85 21.70
CA ARG A 427 22.28 -22.46 22.63
C ARG A 427 21.82 -22.42 24.09
N GLY A 428 20.59 -21.95 24.34
CA GLY A 428 20.04 -21.73 25.68
C GLY A 428 19.06 -22.81 26.13
N SER A 429 18.47 -22.64 27.31
CA SER A 429 17.85 -23.69 28.12
C SER A 429 16.56 -24.31 27.56
N GLY A 430 15.73 -23.53 26.85
CA GLY A 430 14.51 -23.98 26.18
C GLY A 430 14.35 -23.34 24.82
N ILE A 431 14.39 -24.15 23.76
CA ILE A 431 14.25 -23.69 22.38
C ILE A 431 12.95 -24.28 21.79
N GLY A 432 11.98 -23.43 21.49
CA GLY A 432 10.67 -23.85 20.97
C GLY A 432 10.25 -23.09 19.72
N GLY A 433 9.42 -23.71 18.88
CA GLY A 433 8.93 -23.06 17.67
C GLY A 433 7.96 -21.90 17.93
N ILE A 434 7.20 -21.93 19.04
CA ILE A 434 6.27 -20.86 19.45
C ILE A 434 6.78 -20.19 20.73
N VAL A 435 7.03 -21.00 21.77
CA VAL A 435 7.49 -20.53 23.09
C VAL A 435 8.77 -21.24 23.49
N GLY A 436 9.79 -20.51 23.95
CA GLY A 436 11.02 -21.12 24.49
C GLY A 436 10.75 -21.85 25.81
N TYR A 437 10.31 -21.10 26.82
CA TYR A 437 9.99 -21.60 28.16
C TYR A 437 8.57 -21.20 28.58
N ASN A 438 7.75 -22.16 28.98
CA ASN A 438 6.39 -21.94 29.48
C ASN A 438 6.30 -22.31 30.96
N SER A 439 5.94 -21.35 31.81
CA SER A 439 5.86 -21.50 33.27
C SER A 439 4.48 -21.08 33.77
N TYR A 440 3.66 -22.03 34.22
CA TYR A 440 2.26 -21.80 34.64
C TYR A 440 1.38 -21.12 33.57
N GLY A 441 1.88 -20.97 32.35
CA GLY A 441 1.19 -20.32 31.23
C GLY A 441 0.45 -21.30 30.35
N THR A 442 -0.37 -20.76 29.45
CA THR A 442 -1.13 -21.53 28.46
C THR A 442 -0.64 -21.25 27.05
N ILE A 443 -0.40 -22.31 26.29
CA ILE A 443 -0.17 -22.29 24.84
C ILE A 443 -1.33 -23.06 24.21
N SER A 444 -2.14 -22.42 23.38
CA SER A 444 -3.32 -23.07 22.79
C SER A 444 -3.50 -22.73 21.32
N ASN A 445 -3.90 -23.70 20.49
CA ASN A 445 -4.19 -23.47 19.07
C ASN A 445 -2.99 -22.84 18.34
N CYS A 446 -1.78 -23.35 18.58
CA CYS A 446 -0.56 -22.79 18.00
C CYS A 446 0.11 -23.77 17.03
N ALA A 447 0.69 -23.24 15.95
CA ALA A 447 1.19 -24.03 14.84
C ALA A 447 2.58 -23.63 14.36
N VAL A 448 3.43 -24.62 14.12
CA VAL A 448 4.73 -24.42 13.48
C VAL A 448 4.76 -25.12 12.14
N TYR A 449 4.75 -24.33 11.06
CA TYR A 449 4.48 -24.85 9.72
C TYR A 449 5.72 -25.35 8.97
N SER A 450 6.88 -24.74 9.18
CA SER A 450 8.14 -25.22 8.59
C SER A 450 9.36 -24.50 9.15
N GLY A 451 10.53 -25.01 8.75
CA GLY A 451 11.84 -24.53 9.13
C GLY A 451 12.56 -25.54 10.01
N THR A 452 13.69 -25.13 10.57
CA THR A 452 14.46 -25.97 11.48
C THR A 452 14.68 -25.31 12.83
N ILE A 453 14.34 -26.05 13.88
CA ILE A 453 14.53 -25.66 15.28
C ILE A 453 15.69 -26.47 15.81
N ARG A 454 16.78 -25.79 16.17
CA ARG A 454 18.02 -26.42 16.62
C ARG A 454 18.47 -25.89 17.97
N SER A 455 18.97 -26.78 18.81
CA SER A 455 19.69 -26.44 20.03
C SER A 455 21.05 -27.12 20.05
N SER A 456 22.12 -26.40 20.41
CA SER A 456 23.42 -27.05 20.59
C SER A 456 23.61 -27.69 21.97
N ASP A 457 22.89 -27.19 22.99
CA ASP A 457 23.27 -27.40 24.39
C ASP A 457 22.14 -27.92 25.29
N HIS A 458 20.87 -27.79 24.91
CA HIS A 458 19.71 -27.95 25.82
C HIS A 458 18.42 -28.38 25.10
N SER A 459 17.32 -28.50 25.86
CA SER A 459 16.02 -28.99 25.40
C SER A 459 15.47 -28.22 24.19
N VAL A 460 14.95 -28.97 23.22
CA VAL A 460 14.37 -28.43 21.99
C VAL A 460 13.02 -29.08 21.72
N GLY A 461 12.00 -28.26 21.46
CA GLY A 461 10.67 -28.72 21.14
C GLY A 461 10.13 -28.08 19.87
N GLY A 462 9.34 -28.84 19.11
CA GLY A 462 8.73 -28.32 17.88
C GLY A 462 7.77 -27.16 18.12
N VAL A 463 7.14 -27.06 19.30
CA VAL A 463 6.23 -25.97 19.71
C VAL A 463 6.75 -25.24 20.94
N VAL A 464 7.10 -25.98 21.99
CA VAL A 464 7.59 -25.43 23.26
C VAL A 464 8.91 -26.07 23.66
N GLY A 465 9.93 -25.29 24.04
CA GLY A 465 11.20 -25.87 24.50
C GLY A 465 11.02 -26.64 25.81
N ASP A 466 10.62 -25.93 26.86
CA ASP A 466 10.34 -26.49 28.19
C ASP A 466 8.97 -26.01 28.69
N ASN A 467 8.09 -26.97 29.00
CA ASN A 467 6.77 -26.74 29.55
C ASN A 467 6.72 -27.15 31.03
N SER A 468 6.79 -26.16 31.91
CA SER A 468 6.90 -26.31 33.37
C SER A 468 5.63 -25.82 34.08
N ASN A 469 4.85 -26.72 34.68
CA ASN A 469 3.54 -26.43 35.31
C ASN A 469 2.52 -25.76 34.37
N GLY A 470 2.81 -25.72 33.07
CA GLY A 470 2.01 -25.05 32.06
C GLY A 470 1.19 -26.02 31.21
N LEU A 471 0.31 -25.46 30.39
CA LEU A 471 -0.54 -26.18 29.46
C LEU A 471 -0.11 -25.89 28.02
N ALA A 472 0.10 -26.93 27.22
CA ALA A 472 0.13 -26.84 25.76
C ALA A 472 -1.01 -27.69 25.18
N GLU A 473 -1.99 -27.07 24.53
CA GLU A 473 -3.14 -27.78 23.95
C GLU A 473 -3.42 -27.39 22.51
N ASN A 474 -3.94 -28.32 21.71
CA ASN A 474 -4.30 -28.07 20.32
C ASN A 474 -3.13 -27.51 19.48
N CYS A 475 -1.93 -28.04 19.68
CA CYS A 475 -0.72 -27.54 19.04
C CYS A 475 -0.15 -28.54 18.04
N PHE A 476 0.56 -28.05 17.03
CA PHE A 476 1.32 -28.93 16.15
C PHE A 476 2.62 -28.34 15.62
N SER A 477 3.53 -29.23 15.23
CA SER A 477 4.77 -28.88 14.56
C SER A 477 5.05 -29.76 13.34
N LEU A 478 5.45 -29.11 12.25
CA LEU A 478 5.98 -29.70 11.02
C LEU A 478 7.47 -29.38 10.82
N ALA A 479 8.06 -28.56 11.71
CA ALA A 479 9.46 -28.14 11.60
C ALA A 479 10.40 -29.26 12.02
N SER A 480 11.57 -29.37 11.37
CA SER A 480 12.58 -30.33 11.83
C SER A 480 13.15 -29.87 13.19
N VAL A 481 13.24 -30.81 14.13
CA VAL A 481 13.73 -30.59 15.49
C VAL A 481 15.05 -31.31 15.67
N ASN A 482 16.12 -30.58 16.01
CA ASN A 482 17.47 -31.15 16.14
C ASN A 482 18.16 -30.68 17.41
N THR A 483 18.85 -31.59 18.10
CA THR A 483 19.76 -31.25 19.19
C THR A 483 21.06 -32.04 19.12
N SER A 484 22.17 -31.42 19.55
CA SER A 484 23.47 -32.13 19.61
C SER A 484 23.75 -32.83 20.94
N THR A 485 23.00 -32.56 22.02
CA THR A 485 23.42 -32.94 23.38
C THR A 485 22.29 -33.26 24.38
N SER A 486 21.03 -32.93 24.10
CA SER A 486 19.96 -32.87 25.11
C SER A 486 18.62 -33.45 24.62
N GLU A 487 17.51 -33.08 25.25
CA GLU A 487 16.16 -33.58 24.98
C GLU A 487 15.53 -32.96 23.73
N SER A 488 14.92 -33.79 22.88
CA SER A 488 14.31 -33.43 21.61
C SER A 488 12.90 -34.00 21.54
N GLY A 489 11.90 -33.14 21.38
CA GLY A 489 10.52 -33.57 21.21
C GLY A 489 9.79 -32.86 20.09
N GLY A 490 8.93 -33.60 19.39
CA GLY A 490 8.16 -33.05 18.27
C GLY A 490 7.18 -31.93 18.66
N VAL A 491 6.70 -31.91 19.91
CA VAL A 491 5.90 -30.81 20.46
C VAL A 491 6.67 -30.10 21.58
N ALA A 492 7.17 -30.84 22.57
CA ALA A 492 7.90 -30.30 23.71
C ALA A 492 9.27 -30.94 23.92
N GLY A 493 10.31 -30.15 24.18
CA GLY A 493 11.61 -30.71 24.59
C GLY A 493 11.53 -31.36 25.97
N ARG A 494 11.06 -30.60 26.96
CA ARG A 494 10.86 -31.05 28.35
C ARG A 494 9.45 -30.75 28.84
N LEU A 495 8.90 -31.67 29.64
CA LEU A 495 7.61 -31.52 30.33
C LEU A 495 7.81 -31.74 31.84
N TYR A 496 7.74 -30.67 32.64
CA TYR A 496 7.90 -30.72 34.10
C TYR A 496 6.58 -30.37 34.79
N ASN A 497 5.89 -31.37 35.36
CA ASN A 497 4.58 -31.18 36.03
C ASN A 497 3.54 -30.42 35.18
N GLY A 498 3.71 -30.40 33.86
CA GLY A 498 2.86 -29.70 32.91
C GLY A 498 1.92 -30.67 32.17
N VAL A 499 1.06 -30.11 31.33
CA VAL A 499 0.11 -30.87 30.51
C VAL A 499 0.34 -30.57 29.04
N ILE A 500 0.41 -31.61 28.22
CA ILE A 500 0.33 -31.52 26.76
C ILE A 500 -0.88 -32.33 26.32
N ARG A 501 -1.79 -31.73 25.55
CA ARG A 501 -2.95 -32.48 25.04
C ARG A 501 -3.45 -32.09 23.67
N ASN A 502 -4.16 -33.00 23.03
CA ASN A 502 -4.81 -32.79 21.72
C ASN A 502 -3.85 -32.19 20.69
N SER A 503 -2.60 -32.68 20.68
CA SER A 503 -1.49 -32.06 19.93
C SER A 503 -0.76 -33.10 19.10
N TYR A 504 -0.18 -32.72 17.97
CA TYR A 504 0.52 -33.69 17.12
C TYR A 504 1.84 -33.17 16.56
N SER A 505 2.69 -34.11 16.14
CA SER A 505 3.97 -33.82 15.48
C SER A 505 4.08 -34.60 14.18
N ASN A 506 4.27 -33.89 13.08
CA ASN A 506 4.70 -34.47 11.81
C ASN A 506 6.08 -33.91 11.43
N ALA A 507 6.96 -33.85 12.44
CA ALA A 507 8.30 -33.32 12.36
C ALA A 507 9.35 -34.43 12.33
N GLY A 508 10.44 -34.20 11.60
CA GLY A 508 11.68 -34.96 11.78
C GLY A 508 12.33 -34.60 13.11
N VAL A 509 12.39 -35.56 14.05
CA VAL A 509 12.96 -35.36 15.39
C VAL A 509 14.28 -36.13 15.50
N TYR A 510 15.36 -35.39 15.72
CA TYR A 510 16.73 -35.89 15.72
C TYR A 510 17.46 -35.50 17.01
N GLY A 511 18.38 -36.36 17.43
CA GLY A 511 19.27 -36.13 18.58
C GLY A 511 20.44 -37.12 18.60
N ASN A 512 21.53 -36.76 19.30
CA ASN A 512 22.69 -37.64 19.48
C ASN A 512 22.62 -38.52 20.74
N ASP A 513 21.81 -38.15 21.72
CA ASP A 513 21.52 -38.98 22.89
C ASP A 513 20.23 -39.77 22.64
N SER A 514 20.36 -41.09 22.48
CA SER A 514 19.24 -41.97 22.19
C SER A 514 18.18 -42.02 23.29
N ASN A 515 18.48 -41.58 24.52
CA ASN A 515 17.57 -41.67 25.66
C ASN A 515 16.63 -40.47 25.82
N SER A 516 16.75 -39.43 24.99
CA SER A 516 16.06 -38.16 25.18
C SER A 516 15.35 -37.67 23.91
N ILE A 517 14.98 -38.58 23.00
CA ILE A 517 14.30 -38.28 21.74
C ILE A 517 12.88 -38.85 21.81
N GLY A 518 11.86 -37.99 21.72
CA GLY A 518 10.47 -38.40 21.73
C GLY A 518 9.64 -37.80 20.61
N GLY A 519 8.64 -38.54 20.14
CA GLY A 519 7.76 -38.09 19.07
C GLY A 519 6.91 -36.87 19.44
N ILE A 520 6.50 -36.77 20.72
CA ILE A 520 5.79 -35.63 21.29
C ILE A 520 6.66 -34.89 22.29
N VAL A 521 7.17 -35.59 23.32
CA VAL A 521 7.95 -35.02 24.41
C VAL A 521 9.32 -35.68 24.48
N GLY A 522 10.40 -34.90 24.53
CA GLY A 522 11.76 -35.44 24.70
C GLY A 522 12.00 -36.05 26.07
N SER A 523 11.54 -35.38 27.14
CA SER A 523 11.62 -35.88 28.53
C SER A 523 10.43 -35.42 29.39
N ILE A 524 9.85 -36.36 30.13
CA ILE A 524 8.78 -36.13 31.11
C ILE A 524 9.40 -36.23 32.51
N ILE A 525 9.16 -35.22 33.34
CA ILE A 525 9.69 -35.12 34.70
C ILE A 525 8.53 -34.89 35.68
N GLU A 526 8.61 -35.56 36.83
CA GLU A 526 7.54 -35.61 37.85
C GLU A 526 6.20 -36.10 37.24
N ASP A 527 5.07 -35.49 37.62
CA ASP A 527 3.72 -35.86 37.23
C ASP A 527 3.29 -35.24 35.89
N GLY A 528 4.20 -35.06 34.93
CA GLY A 528 3.88 -34.53 33.60
C GLY A 528 2.84 -35.39 32.86
N VAL A 529 1.87 -34.74 32.22
CA VAL A 529 0.72 -35.39 31.56
C VAL A 529 0.76 -35.17 30.05
N VAL A 530 0.67 -36.27 29.29
CA VAL A 530 0.48 -36.23 27.84
C VAL A 530 -0.81 -36.98 27.50
N GLU A 531 -1.76 -36.30 26.86
CA GLU A 531 -3.12 -36.81 26.58
C GLU A 531 -3.53 -36.55 25.13
N ASN A 532 -4.05 -37.57 24.43
CA ASN A 532 -4.54 -37.42 23.06
C ASN A 532 -3.51 -36.74 22.13
N CYS A 533 -2.27 -37.23 22.13
CA CYS A 533 -1.25 -36.75 21.19
C CYS A 533 -0.83 -37.83 20.20
N LEU A 534 -0.40 -37.40 19.02
CA LEU A 534 -0.03 -38.28 17.90
C LEU A 534 1.24 -37.80 17.23
N TYR A 535 2.12 -38.70 16.83
CA TYR A 535 3.33 -38.34 16.10
C TYR A 535 3.59 -39.27 14.94
N ASN A 536 4.29 -38.74 13.92
CA ASN A 536 4.73 -39.54 12.80
C ASN A 536 5.89 -40.44 13.22
N LYS A 537 5.62 -41.74 13.38
CA LYS A 537 6.63 -42.73 13.82
C LYS A 537 7.76 -42.95 12.81
N GLU A 538 7.57 -42.55 11.55
CA GLU A 538 8.55 -42.73 10.47
C GLU A 538 9.62 -41.63 10.47
N LEU A 539 9.36 -40.52 11.17
CA LEU A 539 10.23 -39.34 11.19
C LEU A 539 11.04 -39.20 12.49
N VAL A 540 10.98 -40.19 13.39
CA VAL A 540 11.72 -40.19 14.66
C VAL A 540 12.91 -41.14 14.57
N SER A 541 14.13 -40.63 14.78
CA SER A 541 15.37 -41.36 14.46
C SER A 541 15.68 -42.55 15.37
N VAL A 542 15.25 -42.56 16.63
CA VAL A 542 15.42 -43.66 17.60
C VAL A 542 14.24 -43.67 18.56
N LEU A 543 13.66 -44.84 18.83
CA LEU A 543 12.43 -45.01 19.61
C LEU A 543 12.75 -45.78 20.91
N ILE A 544 13.56 -45.22 21.81
CA ILE A 544 13.83 -45.85 23.10
C ILE A 544 14.09 -44.79 24.19
N GLY A 545 13.18 -44.68 25.17
CA GLY A 545 13.60 -44.28 26.52
C GLY A 545 12.96 -43.06 27.18
N GLY A 546 11.70 -42.71 26.90
CA GLY A 546 10.89 -41.87 27.80
C GLY A 546 9.69 -42.68 28.28
N THR A 547 9.54 -42.84 29.59
CA THR A 547 8.49 -43.57 30.33
C THR A 547 7.14 -43.67 29.61
N GLU A 548 6.68 -44.89 29.32
CA GLU A 548 5.32 -45.25 28.89
C GLU A 548 4.54 -44.13 28.16
N ASP A 549 4.90 -43.85 26.90
CA ASP A 549 4.13 -42.96 26.02
C ASP A 549 2.64 -43.37 26.07
N LYS A 550 1.79 -42.53 26.70
CA LYS A 550 0.33 -42.69 26.69
C LYS A 550 -0.29 -42.32 25.34
N THR A 551 0.53 -42.23 24.29
CA THR A 551 0.23 -41.60 23.00
C THR A 551 0.71 -42.46 21.84
N GLY A 552 -0.06 -42.50 20.75
CA GLY A 552 0.17 -43.41 19.63
C GLY A 552 1.10 -42.81 18.57
N GLY A 553 2.26 -43.45 18.35
CA GLY A 553 3.02 -43.26 17.11
C GLY A 553 2.27 -43.89 15.94
N ILE A 554 1.93 -43.10 14.93
CA ILE A 554 1.15 -43.53 13.76
C ILE A 554 1.95 -43.25 12.47
N SER A 555 1.59 -43.90 11.36
CA SER A 555 2.27 -43.67 10.08
C SER A 555 1.96 -42.29 9.52
N ALA A 556 2.78 -41.85 8.56
CA ALA A 556 2.47 -40.66 7.77
C ALA A 556 1.09 -40.76 7.12
N ASP A 557 0.66 -41.97 6.73
CA ASP A 557 -0.66 -42.18 6.13
C ASP A 557 -1.82 -42.12 7.12
N GLU A 558 -1.60 -42.55 8.36
CA GLU A 558 -2.60 -42.51 9.42
C GLU A 558 -2.85 -41.07 9.92
N LEU A 559 -1.82 -40.20 9.93
CA LEU A 559 -1.96 -38.76 10.24
C LEU A 559 -2.87 -38.00 9.26
N LYS A 560 -3.18 -38.59 8.10
CA LYS A 560 -4.04 -37.97 7.08
C LYS A 560 -5.53 -38.14 7.40
N ASN A 561 -5.86 -39.02 8.33
CA ASN A 561 -7.21 -39.51 8.53
C ASN A 561 -7.74 -39.09 9.92
N ASP A 562 -8.80 -38.28 9.93
CA ASP A 562 -9.46 -37.75 11.13
C ASP A 562 -9.90 -38.84 12.12
N TYR A 563 -10.13 -40.06 11.65
CA TYR A 563 -10.43 -41.24 12.46
C TYR A 563 -9.44 -41.45 13.62
N TYR A 564 -8.16 -41.14 13.44
CA TYR A 564 -7.12 -41.37 14.46
C TYR A 564 -7.05 -40.26 15.52
N TYR A 565 -7.73 -39.13 15.29
CA TYR A 565 -7.71 -37.94 16.15
C TYR A 565 -8.87 -37.92 17.15
N SER A 566 -9.18 -39.08 17.74
CA SER A 566 -10.21 -39.18 18.78
C SER A 566 -9.90 -38.23 19.94
N GLY A 567 -10.79 -37.27 20.21
CA GLY A 567 -10.63 -36.22 21.23
C GLY A 567 -10.26 -34.84 20.67
N PHE A 568 -9.92 -34.73 19.38
CA PHE A 568 -9.73 -33.45 18.70
C PHE A 568 -11.08 -32.86 18.27
N ASP A 569 -11.25 -31.56 18.42
CA ASP A 569 -12.47 -30.85 18.03
C ASP A 569 -12.41 -30.39 16.56
N PHE A 570 -12.99 -31.19 15.66
CA PHE A 570 -13.16 -30.82 14.24
C PHE A 570 -14.36 -29.91 13.95
N THR A 571 -15.12 -29.51 14.96
CA THR A 571 -16.23 -28.55 14.80
C THR A 571 -15.75 -27.12 14.87
N SER A 572 -14.67 -26.85 15.62
CA SER A 572 -14.19 -25.48 15.84
C SER A 572 -12.67 -25.30 15.83
N VAL A 573 -11.87 -26.34 16.08
CA VAL A 573 -10.41 -26.20 16.25
C VAL A 573 -9.62 -26.78 15.07
N TRP A 574 -9.99 -27.96 14.58
CA TRP A 574 -9.23 -28.71 13.58
C TRP A 574 -10.00 -28.88 12.27
N THR A 575 -9.30 -28.98 11.14
CA THR A 575 -9.84 -29.35 9.83
C THR A 575 -8.89 -30.31 9.11
N VAL A 576 -9.42 -31.18 8.26
CA VAL A 576 -8.63 -32.12 7.44
C VAL A 576 -8.15 -31.41 6.17
N ASP A 577 -6.86 -31.55 5.84
CA ASP A 577 -6.25 -31.03 4.62
C ASP A 577 -6.80 -31.73 3.36
N GLU A 578 -7.16 -30.96 2.32
CA GLU A 578 -7.59 -31.49 1.02
C GLU A 578 -6.50 -32.22 0.24
N SER A 579 -5.22 -31.91 0.48
CA SER A 579 -4.08 -32.68 -0.05
C SER A 579 -4.01 -34.09 0.54
N GLY A 580 -4.71 -34.30 1.67
CA GLY A 580 -4.63 -35.50 2.47
C GLY A 580 -3.23 -35.70 3.04
N GLU A 581 -2.50 -34.66 3.47
CA GLU A 581 -1.17 -34.82 4.09
C GLU A 581 -1.20 -34.80 5.64
N CYS A 582 -2.06 -34.01 6.29
CA CYS A 582 -2.32 -34.03 7.75
C CYS A 582 -3.58 -33.21 8.14
N ILE A 583 -3.95 -33.11 9.43
CA ILE A 583 -4.98 -32.15 9.91
C ILE A 583 -4.33 -30.81 10.29
N VAL A 584 -5.05 -29.68 10.25
CA VAL A 584 -4.52 -28.37 10.68
C VAL A 584 -5.54 -27.57 11.49
N LEU A 585 -5.11 -26.45 12.08
CA LEU A 585 -6.00 -25.52 12.77
C LEU A 585 -6.99 -24.86 11.79
N SER A 586 -8.24 -24.74 12.22
CA SER A 586 -9.39 -24.25 11.44
C SER A 586 -9.34 -22.75 11.10
N SER A 587 -8.56 -21.95 11.84
CA SER A 587 -8.71 -20.49 11.83
C SER A 587 -7.73 -19.78 10.89
N ILE A 588 -8.21 -19.34 9.72
CA ILE A 588 -7.89 -18.01 9.17
C ILE A 588 -9.07 -17.11 9.58
N SER A 589 -8.84 -15.86 9.97
CA SER A 589 -9.95 -14.95 10.29
C SER A 589 -10.89 -14.81 9.08
N GLY A 590 -12.20 -14.96 9.29
CA GLY A 590 -13.20 -14.98 8.22
C GLY A 590 -14.06 -16.24 8.29
N LYS A 591 -15.11 -16.34 7.47
CA LYS A 591 -16.01 -17.52 7.43
C LYS A 591 -15.97 -18.29 6.11
N GLY A 592 -15.10 -17.88 5.18
CA GLY A 592 -15.01 -18.49 3.85
C GLY A 592 -16.21 -18.25 2.95
N THR A 593 -17.15 -17.38 3.36
CA THR A 593 -18.33 -16.99 2.58
C THR A 593 -18.04 -15.75 1.73
N LYS A 594 -18.83 -15.47 0.68
CA LYS A 594 -18.63 -14.29 -0.16
C LYS A 594 -18.69 -12.98 0.63
N GLU A 595 -19.60 -12.87 1.59
CA GLU A 595 -19.78 -11.69 2.45
C GLU A 595 -18.73 -11.59 3.55
N ASN A 596 -18.04 -12.69 3.86
CA ASN A 596 -17.05 -12.77 4.93
C ASN A 596 -15.94 -13.78 4.54
N PRO A 597 -15.04 -13.39 3.61
CA PRO A 597 -13.99 -14.25 3.10
C PRO A 597 -12.93 -14.53 4.17
N TYR A 598 -12.17 -15.61 4.00
CA TYR A 598 -10.95 -15.84 4.75
C TYR A 598 -9.90 -14.79 4.37
N LEU A 599 -9.36 -14.09 5.36
CA LEU A 599 -8.43 -12.97 5.16
C LEU A 599 -6.98 -13.45 5.26
N ILE A 600 -6.29 -13.47 4.13
CA ILE A 600 -4.89 -13.90 4.01
C ILE A 600 -3.99 -12.69 4.24
N ARG A 601 -3.19 -12.71 5.31
CA ARG A 601 -2.31 -11.60 5.69
C ARG A 601 -0.83 -11.95 5.69
N THR A 602 -0.53 -13.25 5.77
CA THR A 602 0.83 -13.79 5.83
C THR A 602 1.04 -14.92 4.84
N SER A 603 2.30 -15.18 4.53
CA SER A 603 2.71 -16.41 3.86
C SER A 603 2.34 -17.68 4.66
N SER A 604 2.12 -17.57 5.98
CA SER A 604 1.58 -18.66 6.80
C SER A 604 0.06 -18.85 6.60
N ASP A 605 -0.72 -17.78 6.46
CA ASP A 605 -2.14 -17.87 6.08
C ASP A 605 -2.28 -18.42 4.65
N TRP A 606 -1.35 -18.06 3.77
CA TRP A 606 -1.28 -18.57 2.40
C TRP A 606 -1.16 -20.10 2.37
N ILE A 607 -0.32 -20.68 3.24
CA ILE A 607 -0.22 -22.14 3.39
C ILE A 607 -1.59 -22.74 3.73
N ARG A 608 -2.38 -22.09 4.59
CA ARG A 608 -3.72 -22.56 4.98
C ARG A 608 -4.75 -22.48 3.85
N VAL A 609 -4.54 -21.65 2.81
CA VAL A 609 -5.38 -21.61 1.60
C VAL A 609 -5.26 -22.92 0.82
N GLY A 610 -4.03 -23.42 0.66
CA GLY A 610 -3.74 -24.68 -0.03
C GLY A 610 -4.20 -25.92 0.72
N ILE A 611 -4.50 -25.75 2.01
CA ILE A 611 -4.92 -26.82 2.92
C ILE A 611 -6.46 -26.93 3.01
N GLY A 612 -7.20 -26.07 2.31
CA GLY A 612 -8.64 -26.25 2.08
C GLY A 612 -9.49 -26.17 3.35
N ILE A 613 -9.63 -24.97 3.94
CA ILE A 613 -10.58 -24.73 5.03
C ILE A 613 -12.01 -25.04 4.55
N LYS A 614 -12.59 -26.21 4.86
CA LYS A 614 -13.87 -26.68 4.32
C LYS A 614 -15.09 -26.22 5.13
N ASN A 615 -16.22 -26.05 4.43
CA ASN A 615 -17.52 -26.59 4.85
C ASN A 615 -18.49 -26.75 3.64
N SER A 616 -19.02 -27.97 3.44
CA SER A 616 -20.21 -28.31 2.65
C SER A 616 -20.30 -27.98 1.15
N GLY A 617 -19.43 -28.52 0.28
CA GLY A 617 -19.68 -28.56 -1.19
C GLY A 617 -19.91 -27.19 -1.88
N GLU A 618 -19.62 -26.10 -1.16
CA GLU A 618 -19.73 -24.71 -1.59
C GLU A 618 -18.32 -24.12 -1.73
N ARG A 619 -18.21 -23.13 -2.63
CA ARG A 619 -16.95 -22.46 -2.95
C ARG A 619 -16.50 -21.60 -1.76
N ASN A 620 -15.29 -21.81 -1.25
CA ASN A 620 -14.68 -20.92 -0.26
C ASN A 620 -14.20 -19.61 -0.88
N TYR A 621 -14.32 -18.51 -0.15
CA TYR A 621 -13.86 -17.19 -0.57
C TYR A 621 -12.69 -16.74 0.29
N TYR A 622 -11.62 -16.29 -0.37
CA TYR A 622 -10.37 -15.83 0.20
C TYR A 622 -10.08 -14.42 -0.29
N LYS A 623 -9.52 -13.59 0.57
CA LYS A 623 -9.08 -12.25 0.23
C LYS A 623 -7.68 -12.00 0.77
N ILE A 624 -6.76 -11.64 -0.12
CA ILE A 624 -5.43 -11.17 0.26
C ILE A 624 -5.56 -9.74 0.76
N MET A 625 -4.97 -9.48 1.91
CA MET A 625 -5.06 -8.19 2.59
C MET A 625 -3.72 -7.44 2.62
N ASN A 626 -2.62 -8.12 2.27
CA ASN A 626 -1.27 -7.57 2.22
C ASN A 626 -0.44 -8.30 1.18
N ASP A 627 0.63 -7.66 0.75
CA ASP A 627 1.64 -8.30 -0.10
C ASP A 627 2.27 -9.48 0.65
N LEU A 628 2.40 -10.62 -0.02
CA LEU A 628 2.87 -11.89 0.55
C LEU A 628 4.21 -12.27 -0.06
N PHE A 629 5.25 -12.39 0.78
CA PHE A 629 6.60 -12.72 0.32
C PHE A 629 7.03 -14.12 0.79
N SER A 630 7.71 -14.84 -0.11
CA SER A 630 8.16 -16.24 0.07
C SER A 630 7.03 -17.23 0.30
N VAL A 631 5.99 -17.14 -0.55
CA VAL A 631 4.88 -18.08 -0.50
C VAL A 631 5.24 -19.44 -1.11
N ARG A 632 4.64 -20.51 -0.57
CA ARG A 632 4.67 -21.86 -1.15
C ARG A 632 3.60 -22.00 -2.23
N ALA A 633 3.83 -22.84 -3.24
CA ALA A 633 2.82 -23.18 -4.23
C ALA A 633 1.60 -23.84 -3.56
N LEU A 634 0.39 -23.42 -3.92
CA LEU A 634 -0.83 -24.13 -3.54
C LEU A 634 -1.03 -25.36 -4.42
N GLY A 635 -1.62 -26.42 -3.88
CA GLY A 635 -2.02 -27.61 -4.65
C GLY A 635 -3.16 -27.33 -5.64
N GLN A 636 -4.05 -28.32 -5.81
CA GLN A 636 -5.28 -28.12 -6.57
C GLN A 636 -6.19 -27.10 -5.85
N PHE A 637 -6.71 -26.11 -6.57
CA PHE A 637 -7.49 -25.00 -6.03
C PHE A 637 -8.89 -24.94 -6.66
N CYS A 638 -9.93 -24.91 -5.83
CA CYS A 638 -11.34 -24.85 -6.24
C CYS A 638 -12.14 -23.67 -5.64
N GLY A 639 -11.46 -22.73 -4.95
CA GLY A 639 -12.06 -21.58 -4.26
C GLY A 639 -12.14 -20.29 -5.10
N SER A 640 -12.52 -19.18 -4.44
CA SER A 640 -12.46 -17.81 -4.97
C SER A 640 -11.35 -17.05 -4.25
N LEU A 641 -10.30 -16.63 -4.95
CA LEU A 641 -9.21 -15.82 -4.43
C LEU A 641 -9.29 -14.41 -5.02
N ASP A 642 -9.59 -13.42 -4.18
CA ASP A 642 -9.44 -12.00 -4.50
C ASP A 642 -8.09 -11.51 -3.95
N GLY A 643 -7.16 -11.20 -4.84
CA GLY A 643 -5.85 -10.66 -4.49
C GLY A 643 -5.90 -9.23 -3.98
N GLY A 644 -7.02 -8.50 -4.13
CA GLY A 644 -7.18 -7.14 -3.63
C GLY A 644 -6.20 -6.10 -4.22
N GLY A 645 -5.47 -6.46 -5.29
CA GLY A 645 -4.38 -5.68 -5.86
C GLY A 645 -3.01 -5.90 -5.19
N HIS A 646 -2.90 -6.89 -4.31
CA HIS A 646 -1.67 -7.20 -3.59
C HIS A 646 -0.71 -8.09 -4.37
N GLU A 647 0.57 -7.96 -4.03
CA GLU A 647 1.65 -8.77 -4.59
C GLU A 647 1.76 -10.11 -3.85
N VAL A 648 2.06 -11.18 -4.60
CA VAL A 648 2.30 -12.51 -4.07
C VAL A 648 3.52 -13.06 -4.78
N GLY A 649 4.59 -13.40 -4.06
CA GLY A 649 5.81 -13.82 -4.75
C GLY A 649 6.87 -14.47 -3.88
N GLN A 650 7.86 -15.07 -4.52
CA GLN A 650 9.04 -15.65 -3.88
C GLN A 650 10.21 -14.67 -3.93
N HIS A 651 10.23 -13.72 -2.99
CA HIS A 651 11.32 -12.74 -2.92
C HIS A 651 12.58 -13.42 -2.35
N ASN A 652 13.68 -13.39 -3.11
CA ASN A 652 15.01 -13.82 -2.71
C ASN A 652 15.30 -15.32 -2.55
N GLY A 653 14.86 -16.19 -3.47
CA GLY A 653 15.60 -17.40 -3.90
C GLY A 653 16.14 -18.38 -2.83
N ASN A 654 15.70 -18.29 -1.58
CA ASN A 654 16.12 -19.20 -0.52
C ASN A 654 15.35 -20.51 -0.71
N LEU A 655 16.09 -21.62 -0.77
CA LEU A 655 15.54 -22.96 -0.84
C LEU A 655 14.56 -23.17 0.32
N ILE A 656 13.26 -23.20 0.02
CA ILE A 656 12.28 -23.79 0.91
C ILE A 656 12.31 -25.29 0.65
N THR A 657 12.86 -26.07 1.58
CA THR A 657 12.79 -27.53 1.53
C THR A 657 11.33 -27.97 1.68
N THR A 658 10.78 -28.60 0.64
CA THR A 658 9.51 -29.33 0.71
C THR A 658 9.74 -30.80 1.00
N LEU A 659 8.95 -31.37 1.91
CA LEU A 659 8.69 -32.80 1.96
C LEU A 659 7.81 -33.15 0.76
N ASN A 660 8.23 -34.12 -0.06
CA ASN A 660 7.33 -34.74 -1.02
C ASN A 660 6.33 -35.65 -0.27
N PRO A 661 5.10 -35.83 -0.80
CA PRO A 661 4.26 -36.96 -0.45
C PRO A 661 4.95 -38.24 -0.92
N GLY A 662 5.75 -38.86 -0.03
CA GLY A 662 6.56 -40.04 -0.34
C GLY A 662 7.93 -40.13 0.34
N GLY A 663 8.29 -39.19 1.23
CA GLY A 663 9.42 -39.39 2.16
C GLY A 663 10.83 -39.28 1.57
N TYR A 664 11.02 -38.72 0.37
CA TYR A 664 12.35 -38.37 -0.13
C TYR A 664 12.73 -36.94 0.25
N ILE A 665 13.80 -36.79 1.04
CA ILE A 665 14.49 -35.52 1.29
C ILE A 665 15.38 -35.23 0.07
N GLY A 666 14.90 -34.42 -0.85
CA GLY A 666 15.67 -33.88 -1.96
C GLY A 666 15.52 -32.36 -2.01
N ASN A 667 16.62 -31.66 -2.28
CA ASN A 667 16.64 -30.21 -2.49
C ASN A 667 15.82 -29.87 -3.75
N LEU A 668 14.54 -29.57 -3.58
CA LEU A 668 13.65 -29.11 -4.64
C LEU A 668 13.44 -27.60 -4.49
N THR A 669 13.76 -26.86 -5.54
CA THR A 669 13.38 -25.46 -5.72
C THR A 669 11.90 -25.44 -6.13
N VAL A 670 11.00 -24.88 -5.32
CA VAL A 670 9.54 -25.02 -5.50
C VAL A 670 8.98 -23.77 -6.20
N SER A 671 8.58 -23.78 -7.48
CA SER A 671 7.22 -24.02 -8.07
C SER A 671 6.28 -22.79 -8.04
N GLY A 672 5.52 -22.52 -9.11
CA GLY A 672 4.63 -21.35 -9.27
C GLY A 672 3.56 -21.19 -8.18
N ILE A 673 2.79 -20.09 -8.17
CA ILE A 673 1.89 -19.75 -7.04
C ILE A 673 0.78 -20.79 -6.81
N ILE A 674 0.21 -21.37 -7.88
CA ILE A 674 -0.83 -22.41 -7.80
C ILE A 674 -0.50 -23.53 -8.79
N VAL A 675 -0.56 -24.78 -8.33
CA VAL A 675 -0.27 -25.96 -9.15
C VAL A 675 -1.42 -26.23 -10.13
N GLU A 676 -2.66 -26.22 -9.68
CA GLU A 676 -3.80 -26.52 -10.54
C GLU A 676 -5.05 -25.76 -10.10
N THR A 677 -5.81 -25.21 -11.05
CA THR A 677 -7.17 -24.73 -10.81
C THR A 677 -8.17 -25.65 -11.49
N VAL A 678 -9.31 -25.91 -10.84
CA VAL A 678 -10.38 -26.76 -11.38
C VAL A 678 -11.68 -25.99 -11.61
N ASP A 679 -12.68 -26.65 -12.18
CA ASP A 679 -14.05 -26.15 -12.32
C ASP A 679 -14.53 -25.41 -11.05
N LYS A 680 -15.03 -24.18 -11.26
CA LYS A 680 -15.46 -23.21 -10.24
C LYS A 680 -14.34 -22.46 -9.50
N ALA A 681 -13.06 -22.72 -9.73
CA ALA A 681 -12.02 -21.84 -9.21
C ALA A 681 -12.13 -20.43 -9.82
N THR A 682 -12.00 -19.39 -9.00
CA THR A 682 -11.89 -17.99 -9.45
C THR A 682 -10.68 -17.34 -8.81
N ILE A 683 -9.82 -16.69 -9.60
CA ILE A 683 -8.68 -15.91 -9.11
C ILE A 683 -8.74 -14.53 -9.75
N GLU A 684 -8.76 -13.47 -8.95
CA GLU A 684 -8.82 -12.09 -9.42
C GLU A 684 -7.89 -11.15 -8.67
N HIS A 685 -7.50 -10.03 -9.30
CA HIS A 685 -6.75 -8.91 -8.67
C HIS A 685 -5.45 -9.29 -7.96
N CYS A 686 -4.71 -10.27 -8.47
CA CYS A 686 -3.49 -10.76 -7.83
C CYS A 686 -2.27 -10.52 -8.75
N THR A 687 -1.17 -10.02 -8.17
CA THR A 687 0.07 -9.75 -8.90
C THR A 687 1.19 -10.65 -8.43
N VAL A 688 1.79 -11.43 -9.33
CA VAL A 688 3.03 -12.14 -9.08
C VAL A 688 4.19 -11.19 -9.35
N TYR A 689 4.98 -10.87 -8.33
CA TYR A 689 6.09 -9.92 -8.47
C TYR A 689 7.43 -10.57 -8.13
N ASN A 690 8.48 -10.19 -8.87
CA ASN A 690 9.89 -10.52 -8.59
C ASN A 690 10.15 -11.97 -8.17
N SER A 691 9.52 -12.92 -8.86
CA SER A 691 9.53 -14.33 -8.48
C SER A 691 10.41 -15.16 -9.41
N ASN A 692 11.12 -16.14 -8.86
CA ASN A 692 11.93 -17.10 -9.63
C ASN A 692 11.29 -18.49 -9.60
N VAL A 693 10.50 -18.81 -10.62
CA VAL A 693 9.80 -20.09 -10.73
C VAL A 693 10.66 -21.08 -11.51
N SER A 694 10.91 -22.24 -10.89
CA SER A 694 11.57 -23.38 -11.53
C SER A 694 10.78 -24.68 -11.29
N TYR A 695 10.91 -25.65 -12.21
CA TYR A 695 10.29 -26.99 -12.17
C TYR A 695 8.79 -27.11 -12.48
N PHE A 696 8.09 -26.04 -12.82
CA PHE A 696 6.65 -26.05 -13.15
C PHE A 696 6.38 -25.29 -14.44
N ASP A 697 5.31 -25.67 -15.15
CA ASP A 697 5.05 -25.18 -16.50
C ASP A 697 4.51 -23.73 -16.51
N GLY A 698 4.06 -23.15 -15.37
CA GLY A 698 3.47 -21.81 -15.31
C GLY A 698 4.02 -20.89 -14.21
N GLY A 699 4.19 -19.60 -14.52
CA GLY A 699 4.68 -18.59 -13.56
C GLY A 699 3.67 -18.16 -12.48
N PHE A 700 2.38 -18.08 -12.83
CA PHE A 700 1.29 -17.89 -11.88
C PHE A 700 0.65 -19.24 -11.56
N VAL A 701 0.02 -19.87 -12.56
CA VAL A 701 -0.73 -21.12 -12.41
C VAL A 701 -0.11 -22.17 -13.31
N ASN A 702 0.21 -23.35 -12.80
CA ASN A 702 0.77 -24.40 -13.64
C ASN A 702 -0.28 -24.97 -14.61
N LYS A 703 -1.44 -25.43 -14.12
CA LYS A 703 -2.54 -25.91 -14.97
C LYS A 703 -3.88 -25.24 -14.62
N ASN A 704 -4.56 -24.66 -15.60
CA ASN A 704 -5.93 -24.19 -15.47
C ASN A 704 -6.90 -25.16 -16.15
N LEU A 705 -7.56 -26.01 -15.38
CA LEU A 705 -8.49 -27.06 -15.83
C LEU A 705 -9.95 -26.67 -15.53
N GLY A 706 -10.47 -25.67 -16.24
CA GLY A 706 -11.85 -25.18 -16.07
C GLY A 706 -12.03 -24.03 -15.07
N GLY A 707 -10.95 -23.55 -14.45
CA GLY A 707 -10.96 -22.35 -13.60
C GLY A 707 -11.03 -21.03 -14.38
N LYS A 708 -11.39 -19.95 -13.70
CA LYS A 708 -11.38 -18.58 -14.23
C LYS A 708 -10.31 -17.72 -13.53
N ILE A 709 -9.43 -17.13 -14.32
CA ILE A 709 -8.40 -16.20 -13.84
C ILE A 709 -8.64 -14.85 -14.53
N SER A 710 -8.78 -13.77 -13.77
CA SER A 710 -8.96 -12.44 -14.36
C SER A 710 -8.28 -11.31 -13.61
N ASP A 711 -7.97 -10.20 -14.28
CA ASP A 711 -7.45 -8.99 -13.61
C ASP A 711 -6.16 -9.23 -12.81
N CYS A 712 -5.36 -10.19 -13.26
CA CYS A 712 -4.16 -10.69 -12.60
C CYS A 712 -2.91 -10.40 -13.43
N SER A 713 -1.75 -10.29 -12.78
CA SER A 713 -0.49 -9.98 -13.48
C SER A 713 0.71 -10.80 -13.00
N VAL A 714 1.73 -10.92 -13.86
CA VAL A 714 3.07 -11.45 -13.52
C VAL A 714 4.11 -10.41 -13.96
N ILE A 715 4.96 -9.94 -13.05
CA ILE A 715 5.85 -8.81 -13.28
C ILE A 715 7.25 -9.13 -12.71
N ASP A 716 8.30 -8.67 -13.39
CA ASP A 716 9.71 -8.75 -12.96
C ASP A 716 10.17 -10.18 -12.58
N SER A 717 9.52 -11.20 -13.14
CA SER A 717 9.68 -12.59 -12.71
C SER A 717 10.41 -13.45 -13.75
N ASN A 718 11.16 -14.44 -13.29
CA ASN A 718 11.80 -15.45 -14.14
C ASN A 718 11.07 -16.79 -14.01
N VAL A 719 10.70 -17.39 -15.14
CA VAL A 719 10.00 -18.67 -15.23
C VAL A 719 10.84 -19.62 -16.07
N SER A 720 11.28 -20.75 -15.50
CA SER A 720 12.21 -21.66 -16.18
C SER A 720 11.96 -23.16 -15.92
N LEU A 721 11.81 -23.95 -17.01
CA LEU A 721 11.88 -25.42 -17.17
C LEU A 721 10.66 -26.30 -16.74
N THR A 722 10.21 -27.25 -17.60
CA THR A 722 10.51 -28.73 -17.56
C THR A 722 10.33 -29.37 -18.95
N ASP A 723 9.28 -29.04 -19.69
CA ASP A 723 9.08 -29.38 -21.12
C ASP A 723 8.16 -28.38 -21.85
N ILE A 724 7.07 -27.94 -21.21
CA ILE A 724 6.17 -26.87 -21.68
C ILE A 724 6.26 -25.72 -20.69
N THR A 725 6.33 -24.48 -21.13
CA THR A 725 6.47 -23.34 -20.21
C THR A 725 5.63 -22.15 -20.67
N GLY A 726 4.84 -21.59 -19.77
CA GLY A 726 4.09 -20.37 -19.93
C GLY A 726 4.50 -19.36 -18.86
N GLY A 727 4.77 -18.11 -19.26
CA GLY A 727 5.13 -17.07 -18.30
C GLY A 727 4.03 -16.79 -17.26
N PHE A 728 2.77 -16.96 -17.65
CA PHE A 728 1.60 -16.77 -16.80
C PHE A 728 0.94 -18.10 -16.43
N VAL A 729 0.49 -18.89 -17.42
CA VAL A 729 -0.09 -20.23 -17.19
C VAL A 729 0.62 -21.29 -18.01
N GLY A 730 0.96 -22.44 -17.41
CA GLY A 730 1.60 -23.52 -18.15
C GLY A 730 0.68 -24.17 -19.16
N GLN A 731 -0.45 -24.68 -18.70
CA GLN A 731 -1.50 -25.29 -19.53
C GLN A 731 -2.87 -24.70 -19.20
N ASN A 732 -3.62 -24.25 -20.20
CA ASN A 732 -5.01 -23.84 -20.08
C ASN A 732 -5.91 -24.81 -20.85
N SER A 733 -6.79 -25.53 -20.16
CA SER A 733 -7.63 -26.56 -20.74
C SER A 733 -8.97 -26.76 -20.04
N GLU A 734 -9.76 -27.72 -20.52
CA GLU A 734 -11.06 -28.11 -19.93
C GLU A 734 -12.05 -26.95 -19.79
N GLY A 735 -12.01 -25.97 -20.69
CA GLY A 735 -12.88 -24.78 -20.63
C GLY A 735 -12.35 -23.66 -19.74
N GLY A 736 -11.12 -23.76 -19.24
CA GLY A 736 -10.47 -22.72 -18.44
C GLY A 736 -10.45 -21.36 -19.15
N VAL A 737 -10.69 -20.30 -18.39
CA VAL A 737 -10.78 -18.91 -18.89
C VAL A 737 -9.72 -18.05 -18.25
N ILE A 738 -8.93 -17.36 -19.06
CA ILE A 738 -7.97 -16.34 -18.62
C ILE A 738 -8.37 -15.02 -19.29
N ASN A 739 -8.67 -13.99 -18.50
CA ASN A 739 -9.22 -12.73 -19.03
C ASN A 739 -8.64 -11.47 -18.38
N ASN A 740 -8.27 -10.46 -19.17
CA ASN A 740 -7.77 -9.18 -18.65
C ASN A 740 -6.52 -9.34 -17.77
N CYS A 741 -5.58 -10.16 -18.22
CA CYS A 741 -4.36 -10.47 -17.48
C CYS A 741 -3.13 -10.05 -18.28
N TYR A 742 -2.02 -9.75 -17.59
CA TYR A 742 -0.78 -9.40 -18.30
C TYR A 742 0.48 -9.93 -17.65
N ILE A 743 1.52 -10.09 -18.48
CA ILE A 743 2.88 -10.35 -18.03
C ILE A 743 3.81 -9.23 -18.52
N MET A 744 4.75 -8.80 -17.67
CA MET A 744 5.64 -7.68 -17.99
C MET A 744 7.06 -7.87 -17.44
N ASN A 745 8.06 -7.51 -18.24
CA ASN A 745 9.47 -7.50 -17.83
C ASN A 745 9.94 -8.87 -17.27
N CYS A 746 9.49 -9.95 -17.89
CA CYS A 746 9.77 -11.31 -17.45
C CYS A 746 10.79 -12.02 -18.35
N LYS A 747 11.36 -13.10 -17.84
CA LYS A 747 12.10 -14.07 -18.64
C LYS A 747 11.42 -15.44 -18.56
N VAL A 748 11.06 -16.00 -19.70
CA VAL A 748 10.39 -17.30 -19.81
C VAL A 748 11.28 -18.25 -20.61
N SER A 749 11.64 -19.40 -20.04
CA SER A 749 12.53 -20.37 -20.68
C SER A 749 12.00 -21.80 -20.57
N GLY A 750 11.67 -22.41 -21.71
CA GLY A 750 11.19 -23.80 -21.81
C GLY A 750 12.22 -24.76 -22.42
N ASN A 751 12.15 -26.03 -22.04
CA ASN A 751 13.03 -27.09 -22.57
C ASN A 751 12.60 -27.62 -23.94
N SER A 752 11.32 -27.51 -24.28
CA SER A 752 10.79 -27.90 -25.59
C SER A 752 9.85 -26.83 -26.13
N ILE A 753 8.79 -26.50 -25.39
CA ILE A 753 7.77 -25.52 -25.78
C ILE A 753 7.78 -24.35 -24.79
N ALA A 754 7.76 -23.11 -25.28
CA ALA A 754 7.56 -21.93 -24.45
C ALA A 754 6.56 -20.94 -25.06
N GLY A 755 5.71 -20.37 -24.21
CA GLY A 755 4.83 -19.25 -24.50
C GLY A 755 5.06 -18.11 -23.53
N GLY A 756 5.15 -16.87 -24.02
CA GLY A 756 5.33 -15.70 -23.15
C GLY A 756 4.20 -15.54 -22.13
N PHE A 757 2.98 -15.89 -22.50
CA PHE A 757 1.82 -15.89 -21.60
C PHE A 757 1.41 -17.32 -21.22
N VAL A 758 1.04 -18.15 -22.18
CA VAL A 758 0.57 -19.53 -21.94
C VAL A 758 1.45 -20.55 -22.66
N GLY A 759 1.86 -21.62 -21.99
CA GLY A 759 2.61 -22.70 -22.64
C GLY A 759 1.74 -23.41 -23.70
N ASN A 760 0.69 -24.09 -23.25
CA ASN A 760 -0.31 -24.75 -24.09
C ASN A 760 -1.73 -24.27 -23.79
N ASN A 761 -2.49 -23.90 -24.82
CA ASN A 761 -3.93 -23.63 -24.73
C ASN A 761 -4.71 -24.72 -25.50
N THR A 762 -5.40 -25.59 -24.77
CA THR A 762 -6.03 -26.81 -25.30
C THR A 762 -7.47 -26.88 -24.80
N ASN A 763 -8.45 -26.45 -25.60
CA ASN A 763 -9.85 -26.26 -25.16
C ASN A 763 -10.02 -25.19 -24.06
N GLY A 764 -9.10 -24.23 -23.96
CA GLY A 764 -9.19 -23.07 -23.07
C GLY A 764 -9.47 -21.77 -23.82
N THR A 765 -9.89 -20.73 -23.09
CA THR A 765 -10.12 -19.37 -23.60
C THR A 765 -9.14 -18.39 -22.99
N ILE A 766 -8.47 -17.61 -23.83
CA ILE A 766 -7.59 -16.51 -23.45
C ILE A 766 -8.12 -15.25 -24.11
N GLU A 767 -8.53 -14.26 -23.31
CA GLU A 767 -9.19 -13.04 -23.78
C GLU A 767 -8.60 -11.79 -23.14
N ASN A 768 -8.38 -10.73 -23.93
CA ASN A 768 -7.92 -9.44 -23.40
C ASN A 768 -6.60 -9.56 -22.60
N CYS A 769 -5.66 -10.40 -23.06
CA CYS A 769 -4.41 -10.65 -22.34
C CYS A 769 -3.20 -10.06 -23.06
N TYR A 770 -2.21 -9.64 -22.28
CA TYR A 770 -1.10 -8.82 -22.78
C TYR A 770 0.27 -9.31 -22.31
N VAL A 771 1.27 -9.25 -23.18
CA VAL A 771 2.66 -9.60 -22.87
C VAL A 771 3.57 -8.43 -23.25
N TYR A 772 4.29 -7.87 -22.28
CA TYR A 772 5.15 -6.70 -22.45
C TYR A 772 6.59 -7.01 -22.01
N ASP A 773 7.56 -6.47 -22.74
CA ASP A 773 8.99 -6.46 -22.38
C ASP A 773 9.52 -7.81 -21.86
N THR A 774 8.99 -8.91 -22.38
CA THR A 774 9.27 -10.26 -21.90
C THR A 774 10.14 -11.00 -22.91
N VAL A 775 11.14 -11.73 -22.43
CA VAL A 775 12.00 -12.57 -23.28
C VAL A 775 11.57 -14.03 -23.14
N VAL A 776 11.28 -14.69 -24.26
CA VAL A 776 10.78 -16.07 -24.31
C VAL A 776 11.75 -16.93 -25.10
N SER A 777 12.21 -18.03 -24.51
CA SER A 777 13.15 -18.94 -25.18
C SER A 777 12.77 -20.41 -25.04
N ALA A 778 12.90 -21.15 -26.13
CA ALA A 778 12.82 -22.61 -26.15
C ALA A 778 13.47 -23.16 -27.43
N PRO A 779 14.01 -24.39 -27.41
CA PRO A 779 14.69 -24.94 -28.59
C PRO A 779 13.75 -25.51 -29.65
N SER A 780 12.53 -25.96 -29.30
CA SER A 780 11.62 -26.60 -30.25
C SER A 780 10.49 -25.68 -30.72
N THR A 781 9.65 -25.19 -29.81
CA THR A 781 8.50 -24.34 -30.16
C THR A 781 8.48 -23.12 -29.26
N VAL A 782 8.38 -21.92 -29.82
CA VAL A 782 8.33 -20.68 -29.04
C VAL A 782 7.28 -19.72 -29.60
N GLY A 783 6.47 -19.15 -28.72
CA GLY A 783 5.49 -18.12 -29.05
C GLY A 783 5.51 -16.96 -28.06
N GLY A 784 5.38 -15.73 -28.55
CA GLY A 784 5.35 -14.55 -27.67
C GLY A 784 4.09 -14.49 -26.78
N MET A 785 2.97 -15.04 -27.21
CA MET A 785 1.73 -15.19 -26.44
C MET A 785 1.55 -16.65 -26.01
N ALA A 786 1.50 -17.58 -26.96
CA ALA A 786 1.23 -18.98 -26.70
C ALA A 786 2.29 -19.90 -27.32
N GLY A 787 2.80 -20.89 -26.59
CA GLY A 787 3.64 -21.92 -27.21
C GLY A 787 2.85 -22.74 -28.22
N ARG A 788 1.69 -23.23 -27.80
CA ARG A 788 0.76 -24.00 -28.66
C ARG A 788 -0.71 -23.63 -28.37
N ASN A 789 -1.53 -23.59 -29.42
CA ASN A 789 -2.99 -23.40 -29.33
C ASN A 789 -3.70 -24.49 -30.15
N ASP A 790 -4.49 -25.37 -29.52
CA ASP A 790 -5.14 -26.51 -30.18
C ASP A 790 -6.45 -26.96 -29.51
N ASN A 791 -7.08 -28.03 -30.04
CA ASN A 791 -8.28 -28.67 -29.49
C ASN A 791 -9.41 -27.69 -29.09
N ASN A 792 -9.87 -26.85 -30.02
CA ASN A 792 -10.87 -25.79 -29.77
C ASN A 792 -10.42 -24.68 -28.81
N GLY A 793 -9.12 -24.54 -28.55
CA GLY A 793 -8.54 -23.39 -27.88
C GLY A 793 -8.90 -22.08 -28.59
N LYS A 794 -9.22 -21.05 -27.82
CA LYS A 794 -9.55 -19.71 -28.30
C LYS A 794 -8.58 -18.70 -27.72
N ILE A 795 -7.99 -17.89 -28.59
CA ILE A 795 -7.22 -16.71 -28.20
C ILE A 795 -7.86 -15.51 -28.89
N ASN A 796 -8.34 -14.54 -28.13
CA ASN A 796 -9.08 -13.41 -28.68
C ASN A 796 -8.68 -12.08 -28.02
N ASN A 797 -8.52 -11.02 -28.81
CA ASN A 797 -8.18 -9.68 -28.32
C ASN A 797 -6.91 -9.62 -27.44
N CYS A 798 -5.89 -10.38 -27.81
CA CYS A 798 -4.64 -10.48 -27.04
C CYS A 798 -3.46 -9.86 -27.79
N TYR A 799 -2.49 -9.30 -27.06
CA TYR A 799 -1.29 -8.64 -27.62
C TYR A 799 0.01 -9.18 -27.02
N THR A 800 1.06 -9.31 -27.83
CA THR A 800 2.41 -9.59 -27.33
C THR A 800 3.49 -8.73 -27.98
N GLY A 801 4.33 -8.12 -27.15
CA GLY A 801 5.59 -7.49 -27.51
C GLY A 801 6.82 -8.33 -27.13
N ALA A 802 6.64 -9.62 -26.81
CA ALA A 802 7.73 -10.46 -26.32
C ALA A 802 8.83 -10.68 -27.37
N SER A 803 10.08 -10.65 -26.94
CA SER A 803 11.19 -11.11 -27.80
C SER A 803 11.33 -12.63 -27.71
N VAL A 804 11.29 -13.33 -28.84
CA VAL A 804 11.37 -14.80 -28.89
C VAL A 804 12.74 -15.29 -29.34
N SER A 805 13.19 -16.47 -28.88
CA SER A 805 14.42 -17.10 -29.37
C SER A 805 14.22 -17.77 -30.73
N GLU A 806 15.32 -18.18 -31.37
CA GLU A 806 15.24 -19.16 -32.46
C GLU A 806 14.75 -20.52 -31.94
N ALA A 807 13.91 -21.19 -32.73
CA ALA A 807 13.34 -22.51 -32.45
C ALA A 807 12.87 -23.17 -33.76
N ASN A 808 12.59 -24.48 -33.75
CA ASN A 808 12.02 -25.18 -34.91
C ASN A 808 10.68 -24.55 -35.38
N TYR A 809 9.87 -24.11 -34.41
CA TYR A 809 8.59 -23.44 -34.62
C TYR A 809 8.55 -22.16 -33.80
N ALA A 810 9.24 -21.12 -34.29
CA ALA A 810 9.25 -19.79 -33.68
C ALA A 810 8.17 -18.90 -34.30
N GLY A 811 7.22 -18.43 -33.48
CA GLY A 811 6.24 -17.43 -33.85
C GLY A 811 6.28 -16.22 -32.92
N ALA A 812 6.12 -15.03 -33.46
CA ALA A 812 6.07 -13.79 -32.69
C ALA A 812 4.83 -13.78 -31.78
N PHE A 813 3.72 -14.38 -32.22
CA PHE A 813 2.51 -14.55 -31.41
C PHE A 813 2.40 -15.98 -30.86
N VAL A 814 2.40 -16.98 -31.75
CA VAL A 814 2.15 -18.37 -31.37
C VAL A 814 3.18 -19.32 -31.99
N GLY A 815 3.70 -20.27 -31.23
CA GLY A 815 4.63 -21.27 -31.78
C GLY A 815 3.92 -22.19 -32.78
N MET A 816 2.91 -22.93 -32.32
CA MET A 816 2.04 -23.77 -33.15
C MET A 816 0.56 -23.46 -32.94
N ASN A 817 -0.19 -23.20 -34.02
CA ASN A 817 -1.63 -22.99 -33.97
C ASN A 817 -2.41 -24.05 -34.77
N TYR A 818 -3.39 -24.67 -34.13
CA TYR A 818 -4.36 -25.60 -34.70
C TYR A 818 -5.81 -25.21 -34.36
N ALA A 819 -6.01 -24.05 -33.72
CA ALA A 819 -7.33 -23.61 -33.26
C ALA A 819 -7.58 -22.12 -33.58
N ALA A 820 -8.56 -21.51 -32.92
CA ALA A 820 -9.04 -20.18 -33.27
C ALA A 820 -8.19 -19.09 -32.59
N ILE A 821 -7.70 -18.15 -33.40
CA ILE A 821 -7.09 -16.89 -32.96
C ILE A 821 -7.86 -15.76 -33.64
N SER A 822 -8.29 -14.75 -32.88
CA SER A 822 -9.03 -13.60 -33.40
C SER A 822 -8.59 -12.28 -32.78
N SER A 823 -8.56 -11.21 -33.58
CA SER A 823 -8.31 -9.84 -33.10
C SER A 823 -7.03 -9.72 -32.26
N SER A 824 -5.96 -10.42 -32.65
CA SER A 824 -4.75 -10.57 -31.84
C SER A 824 -3.51 -10.09 -32.57
N TYR A 825 -2.56 -9.53 -31.81
CA TYR A 825 -1.45 -8.75 -32.38
C TYR A 825 -0.10 -9.15 -31.77
N ALA A 826 0.94 -9.21 -32.60
CA ALA A 826 2.33 -9.36 -32.14
C ALA A 826 3.20 -8.25 -32.70
N ASN A 827 4.07 -7.70 -31.86
CA ASN A 827 5.09 -6.70 -32.22
C ASN A 827 6.51 -7.09 -31.73
N GLY A 828 6.67 -8.35 -31.32
CA GLY A 828 7.91 -8.90 -30.76
C GLY A 828 8.94 -9.31 -31.81
N GLY A 829 10.24 -9.15 -31.49
CA GLY A 829 11.39 -9.52 -32.35
C GLY A 829 12.19 -10.73 -31.85
N TYR A 830 13.35 -11.03 -32.44
CA TYR A 830 14.26 -12.08 -31.95
C TYR A 830 15.17 -11.57 -30.81
N SER A 831 15.40 -12.40 -29.79
CA SER A 831 16.36 -12.10 -28.71
C SER A 831 17.81 -12.34 -29.17
N ALA A 832 18.37 -11.36 -29.89
CA ALA A 832 19.77 -11.07 -30.23
C ALA A 832 20.71 -12.16 -30.82
N GLY A 833 21.22 -11.89 -32.03
CA GLY A 833 22.49 -12.44 -32.53
C GLY A 833 22.55 -12.64 -34.04
N ASN A 834 22.87 -11.58 -34.80
CA ASN A 834 22.98 -11.51 -36.27
C ASN A 834 21.65 -11.36 -37.04
N ALA A 835 21.76 -10.81 -38.26
CA ALA A 835 20.66 -10.58 -39.18
C ALA A 835 20.04 -11.92 -39.63
N VAL A 836 18.90 -12.29 -39.06
CA VAL A 836 18.15 -13.52 -39.32
C VAL A 836 16.69 -13.14 -39.60
N PRO A 837 15.97 -13.81 -40.53
CA PRO A 837 14.80 -13.25 -41.21
C PRO A 837 13.62 -13.02 -40.26
N ALA A 838 12.69 -12.18 -40.70
CA ALA A 838 11.40 -11.94 -40.05
C ALA A 838 10.82 -13.21 -39.39
N VAL A 839 10.57 -13.15 -38.07
CA VAL A 839 9.73 -14.14 -37.35
C VAL A 839 8.39 -14.24 -38.10
N LYS A 840 7.59 -15.29 -37.97
CA LYS A 840 6.20 -15.30 -38.48
C LYS A 840 5.24 -15.00 -37.34
N PHE A 841 3.99 -14.58 -37.63
CA PHE A 841 2.98 -14.46 -36.57
C PHE A 841 2.79 -15.80 -35.83
N ALA A 842 2.72 -16.90 -36.60
CA ALA A 842 2.73 -18.26 -36.12
C ALA A 842 3.93 -19.03 -36.68
N GLY A 843 4.65 -19.79 -35.84
CA GLY A 843 5.72 -20.68 -36.31
C GLY A 843 5.19 -21.80 -37.22
N LEU A 844 4.08 -22.40 -36.83
CA LEU A 844 3.23 -23.30 -37.62
C LEU A 844 1.77 -22.88 -37.45
N ASN A 845 1.00 -22.83 -38.54
CA ASN A 845 -0.44 -22.58 -38.50
C ASN A 845 -1.21 -23.58 -39.37
N GLU A 846 -2.05 -24.39 -38.72
CA GLU A 846 -3.08 -25.24 -39.30
C GLU A 846 -4.49 -24.88 -38.75
N GLY A 847 -4.58 -23.85 -37.92
CA GLY A 847 -5.82 -23.33 -37.35
C GLY A 847 -6.38 -22.11 -38.08
N ASN A 848 -7.50 -21.59 -37.56
CA ASN A 848 -8.15 -20.39 -38.09
C ASN A 848 -7.63 -19.15 -37.35
N ILE A 849 -6.96 -18.27 -38.07
CA ILE A 849 -6.57 -16.95 -37.57
C ILE A 849 -7.42 -15.91 -38.31
N THR A 850 -8.13 -15.08 -37.56
CA THR A 850 -9.08 -14.08 -38.08
C THR A 850 -8.79 -12.70 -37.47
N GLY A 851 -9.16 -11.61 -38.16
CA GLY A 851 -8.74 -10.25 -37.79
C GLY A 851 -7.45 -9.81 -38.50
N GLU A 852 -7.11 -8.52 -38.42
CA GLU A 852 -5.89 -7.95 -39.04
C GLU A 852 -4.62 -8.43 -38.32
N ASN A 853 -4.11 -9.60 -38.70
CA ASN A 853 -2.86 -10.14 -38.16
C ASN A 853 -1.70 -9.64 -39.04
N LEU A 854 -0.84 -8.77 -38.53
CA LEU A 854 0.28 -8.21 -39.30
C LEU A 854 1.33 -9.30 -39.63
N ASP A 855 1.50 -9.55 -40.92
CA ASP A 855 2.62 -10.28 -41.54
C ASP A 855 3.72 -9.29 -41.99
N PHE A 856 4.95 -9.78 -42.02
CA PHE A 856 6.21 -9.03 -41.92
C PHE A 856 6.62 -8.35 -43.22
N SER A 857 6.99 -7.06 -43.15
CA SER A 857 7.77 -6.42 -44.20
C SER A 857 8.85 -5.50 -43.67
N GLY A 858 10.06 -6.04 -43.51
CA GLY A 858 11.31 -5.28 -43.50
C GLY A 858 12.09 -5.56 -44.80
N ASN A 859 11.92 -4.67 -45.79
CA ASN A 859 12.74 -4.42 -47.01
C ASN A 859 13.25 -5.59 -47.91
N THR A 860 12.77 -5.55 -49.18
CA THR A 860 13.36 -6.01 -50.48
C THR A 860 13.55 -7.52 -50.81
N LEU A 861 12.56 -8.08 -51.57
CA LEU A 861 12.50 -9.12 -52.67
C LEU A 861 13.51 -10.32 -52.79
N PRO A 862 13.24 -11.42 -53.56
CA PRO A 862 12.01 -12.21 -53.84
C PRO A 862 12.21 -13.78 -53.80
N TYR A 863 11.12 -14.56 -54.02
CA TYR A 863 10.98 -16.05 -54.27
C TYR A 863 10.84 -17.00 -53.04
N LYS A 864 10.17 -18.18 -53.07
CA LYS A 864 9.04 -18.83 -53.80
C LYS A 864 8.96 -20.30 -53.27
N TYR A 865 7.74 -20.83 -53.06
CA TYR A 865 7.34 -22.25 -52.76
C TYR A 865 7.62 -22.80 -51.35
N ILE A 866 6.78 -23.63 -50.69
CA ILE A 866 5.92 -24.77 -51.14
C ILE A 866 4.58 -24.87 -50.37
N GLN A 867 3.59 -25.45 -51.07
CA GLN A 867 2.23 -25.87 -50.69
C GLN A 867 2.12 -26.79 -49.46
N THR A 868 1.02 -26.66 -48.71
CA THR A 868 0.13 -27.79 -48.36
C THR A 868 -1.34 -27.38 -48.52
N SER A 869 -2.14 -28.38 -48.87
CA SER A 869 -3.44 -28.31 -49.52
C SER A 869 -4.61 -28.26 -48.55
N GLY A 870 -5.53 -27.31 -48.78
CA GLY A 870 -6.95 -27.50 -48.48
C GLY A 870 -7.56 -26.63 -47.38
N LEU A 871 -7.55 -25.30 -47.51
CA LEU A 871 -8.65 -24.45 -47.03
C LEU A 871 -8.61 -23.09 -47.77
N ASN A 872 -9.78 -22.57 -48.16
CA ASN A 872 -9.92 -21.39 -49.00
C ASN A 872 -9.42 -20.11 -48.30
N ILE A 873 -8.29 -19.57 -48.76
CA ILE A 873 -7.87 -18.20 -48.45
C ILE A 873 -8.46 -17.28 -49.51
N SER A 874 -9.42 -16.43 -49.13
CA SER A 874 -9.86 -15.30 -49.96
C SER A 874 -8.86 -14.16 -49.79
N VAL A 875 -8.05 -13.91 -50.82
CA VAL A 875 -7.11 -12.79 -50.86
C VAL A 875 -7.72 -11.65 -51.67
N ASN A 876 -8.00 -10.52 -51.02
CA ASN A 876 -8.29 -9.24 -51.68
C ASN A 876 -7.12 -8.28 -51.41
N ASP A 877 -6.64 -7.70 -52.51
CA ASP A 877 -5.71 -6.59 -52.75
C ASP A 877 -4.70 -6.12 -51.67
N THR A 878 -3.44 -6.11 -52.09
CA THR A 878 -2.25 -5.63 -51.38
C THR A 878 -2.33 -4.13 -51.07
N THR A 879 -2.64 -3.78 -49.82
CA THR A 879 -2.40 -2.45 -49.24
C THR A 879 -1.71 -2.60 -47.88
N VAL A 880 -0.65 -1.83 -47.66
CA VAL A 880 0.11 -1.79 -46.40
C VAL A 880 -0.78 -1.14 -45.35
N TYR A 881 -1.12 -1.88 -44.29
CA TYR A 881 -2.11 -1.49 -43.28
C TYR A 881 -1.49 -1.35 -41.89
N THR A 882 -1.52 -0.12 -41.35
CA THR A 882 -1.51 0.19 -39.92
C THR A 882 -2.79 -0.35 -39.27
N PRO A 883 -2.80 -0.73 -37.97
CA PRO A 883 -4.00 -1.29 -37.33
C PRO A 883 -5.17 -0.34 -37.54
N GLN A 884 -6.14 -0.81 -38.28
CA GLN A 884 -7.47 -0.23 -38.32
C GLN A 884 -8.35 -1.19 -37.50
N THR A 885 -9.43 -0.78 -36.85
CA THR A 885 -10.62 -0.24 -37.50
C THR A 885 -11.00 -1.01 -38.78
N PRO A 886 -12.27 -1.14 -39.16
CA PRO A 886 -12.64 -1.51 -40.53
C PRO A 886 -11.73 -0.79 -41.53
N ASP A 887 -11.40 -1.48 -42.62
CA ASP A 887 -10.55 -0.95 -43.68
C ASP A 887 -11.06 0.42 -44.17
N VAL A 888 -10.47 1.49 -43.66
CA VAL A 888 -10.48 2.82 -44.25
C VAL A 888 -9.10 2.99 -44.85
N THR A 889 -8.92 2.31 -45.98
CA THR A 889 -7.87 2.46 -46.99
C THR A 889 -7.17 3.81 -46.91
N SER A 890 -5.87 3.83 -47.24
CA SER A 890 -4.99 4.99 -47.44
C SER A 890 -5.50 5.98 -48.52
N GLY A 891 -6.72 6.49 -48.31
CA GLY A 891 -7.57 7.30 -49.16
C GLY A 891 -8.93 7.69 -48.52
N GLY A 892 -9.33 7.17 -47.35
CA GLY A 892 -10.76 7.04 -47.01
C GLY A 892 -11.33 7.78 -45.79
N LEU A 893 -10.67 8.75 -45.14
CA LEU A 893 -11.39 9.62 -44.19
C LEU A 893 -12.47 10.39 -44.96
N THR A 894 -13.71 9.91 -44.86
CA THR A 894 -14.82 10.33 -45.72
C THR A 894 -15.30 11.75 -45.41
N ASP A 895 -14.96 12.26 -44.22
CA ASP A 895 -15.51 13.48 -43.63
C ASP A 895 -14.49 14.62 -43.49
N ILE A 896 -13.24 14.43 -43.95
CA ILE A 896 -12.22 15.50 -43.90
C ILE A 896 -12.06 16.24 -45.22
N SER A 897 -12.65 15.77 -46.32
CA SER A 897 -12.46 16.39 -47.64
C SER A 897 -13.05 17.82 -47.66
N GLY A 898 -12.21 18.81 -47.96
CA GLY A 898 -12.58 20.23 -47.92
C GLY A 898 -12.60 20.85 -46.52
N HIS A 899 -12.27 20.08 -45.48
CA HIS A 899 -12.12 20.58 -44.11
C HIS A 899 -10.79 21.35 -43.96
N TRP A 900 -10.77 22.43 -43.19
CA TRP A 900 -9.58 23.28 -43.06
C TRP A 900 -8.36 22.54 -42.47
N ALA A 901 -8.61 21.54 -41.62
CA ALA A 901 -7.57 20.69 -41.01
C ALA A 901 -7.20 19.45 -41.86
N GLU A 902 -7.75 19.29 -43.07
CA GLU A 902 -7.59 18.07 -43.89
C GLU A 902 -6.11 17.66 -44.04
N GLN A 903 -5.25 18.60 -44.45
CA GLN A 903 -3.84 18.29 -44.68
C GLN A 903 -3.11 17.88 -43.40
N THR A 904 -3.38 18.58 -42.29
CA THR A 904 -2.80 18.26 -40.98
C THR A 904 -3.23 16.89 -40.50
N ILE A 905 -4.53 16.57 -40.61
CA ILE A 905 -5.06 15.25 -40.24
C ILE A 905 -4.39 14.17 -41.09
N ARG A 906 -4.30 14.35 -42.42
CA ARG A 906 -3.60 13.41 -43.31
C ARG A 906 -2.13 13.23 -42.94
N ASN A 907 -1.43 14.30 -42.59
CA ASN A 907 -0.03 14.24 -42.18
C ASN A 907 0.14 13.44 -40.88
N LEU A 908 -0.67 13.71 -39.86
CA LEU A 908 -0.58 12.99 -38.58
C LEU A 908 -1.00 11.52 -38.69
N VAL A 909 -2.01 11.21 -39.51
CA VAL A 909 -2.38 9.83 -39.84
C VAL A 909 -1.22 9.12 -40.55
N SER A 910 -0.57 9.77 -41.52
CA SER A 910 0.60 9.20 -42.22
C SER A 910 1.81 8.94 -41.33
N LYS A 911 1.94 9.68 -40.23
CA LYS A 911 2.98 9.52 -39.19
C LYS A 911 2.55 8.60 -38.05
N ASN A 912 1.36 8.00 -38.12
CA ASN A 912 0.78 7.12 -37.10
C ASN A 912 0.61 7.79 -35.71
N VAL A 913 0.32 9.10 -35.71
CA VAL A 913 0.18 9.92 -34.48
C VAL A 913 -1.28 10.02 -34.04
N VAL A 914 -2.21 10.16 -34.98
CA VAL A 914 -3.67 10.18 -34.76
C VAL A 914 -4.33 9.20 -35.72
N ASN A 915 -5.43 8.56 -35.29
CA ASN A 915 -6.22 7.63 -36.11
C ASN A 915 -7.66 8.15 -36.28
N GLY A 916 -8.33 7.72 -37.35
CA GLY A 916 -9.78 7.89 -37.52
C GLY A 916 -10.59 6.88 -36.69
N TYR A 917 -11.91 7.01 -36.72
CA TYR A 917 -12.84 6.05 -36.12
C TYR A 917 -13.05 4.84 -37.02
N GLU A 918 -13.67 3.82 -36.43
CA GLU A 918 -14.00 2.55 -37.08
C GLU A 918 -14.82 2.69 -38.37
N ASP A 919 -15.62 3.74 -38.48
CA ASP A 919 -16.51 4.00 -39.61
C ASP A 919 -15.85 4.78 -40.77
N GLY A 920 -14.55 5.07 -40.70
CA GLY A 920 -13.86 5.87 -41.73
C GLY A 920 -14.11 7.35 -41.66
N THR A 921 -14.49 7.83 -40.49
CA THR A 921 -14.57 9.26 -40.19
C THR A 921 -13.45 9.68 -39.25
N PHE A 922 -13.01 10.92 -39.32
CA PHE A 922 -12.14 11.52 -38.31
C PHE A 922 -12.94 12.26 -37.25
N ARG A 923 -14.15 12.68 -37.62
CA ARG A 923 -15.07 13.56 -36.90
C ARG A 923 -14.38 14.84 -36.45
N PRO A 924 -13.90 15.67 -37.40
CA PRO A 924 -13.06 16.81 -37.10
C PRO A 924 -13.72 17.81 -36.14
N GLU A 925 -15.05 17.90 -36.15
CA GLU A 925 -15.84 18.80 -35.31
C GLU A 925 -16.26 18.18 -33.97
N ASP A 926 -16.07 16.87 -33.76
CA ASP A 926 -16.38 16.24 -32.47
C ASP A 926 -15.38 16.69 -31.41
N SER A 927 -15.84 16.77 -30.16
CA SER A 927 -14.97 17.11 -29.03
C SER A 927 -14.01 15.97 -28.71
N VAL A 928 -12.75 16.29 -28.43
CA VAL A 928 -11.74 15.32 -27.97
C VAL A 928 -11.80 15.16 -26.44
N THR A 929 -11.65 13.93 -25.94
CA THR A 929 -11.62 13.66 -24.50
C THR A 929 -10.26 13.98 -23.87
N LYS A 930 -10.24 14.14 -22.55
CA LYS A 930 -9.04 14.43 -21.75
C LYS A 930 -8.01 13.31 -21.86
N GLY A 931 -8.44 12.05 -21.77
CA GLY A 931 -7.60 10.87 -21.94
C GLY A 931 -7.02 10.76 -23.36
N GLU A 932 -7.84 11.00 -24.39
CA GLU A 932 -7.37 11.03 -25.78
C GLU A 932 -6.30 12.10 -26.01
N PHE A 933 -6.56 13.33 -25.54
CA PHE A 933 -5.60 14.43 -25.71
C PHE A 933 -4.27 14.16 -24.99
N ILE A 934 -4.32 13.65 -23.75
CA ILE A 934 -3.10 13.29 -22.99
C ILE A 934 -2.32 12.19 -23.69
N LYS A 935 -3.00 11.14 -24.18
CA LYS A 935 -2.33 10.10 -24.97
C LYS A 935 -1.63 10.68 -26.19
N LEU A 936 -2.29 11.57 -26.93
CA LEU A 936 -1.71 12.22 -28.12
C LEU A 936 -0.48 13.05 -27.76
N LEU A 937 -0.59 13.90 -26.74
CA LEU A 937 0.49 14.77 -26.28
C LEU A 937 1.71 13.98 -25.79
N MET A 938 1.49 12.95 -24.98
CA MET A 938 2.55 12.08 -24.45
C MET A 938 3.24 11.26 -25.55
N SER A 939 2.47 10.82 -26.55
CA SER A 939 2.99 10.08 -27.71
C SER A 939 3.83 10.99 -28.62
N ALA A 940 3.32 12.18 -28.95
CA ALA A 940 3.99 13.13 -29.83
C ALA A 940 5.33 13.65 -29.27
N THR A 941 5.48 13.65 -27.94
CA THR A 941 6.67 14.14 -27.23
C THR A 941 7.57 13.03 -26.69
N GLY A 942 7.21 11.76 -26.90
CA GLY A 942 8.01 10.60 -26.52
C GLY A 942 8.22 10.43 -25.01
N LYS A 943 7.27 10.85 -24.16
CA LYS A 943 7.42 10.84 -22.68
C LYS A 943 7.12 9.49 -22.01
N GLY A 944 6.82 8.46 -22.80
CA GLY A 944 6.58 7.10 -22.34
C GLY A 944 5.28 6.94 -21.53
N THR A 945 5.17 5.81 -20.84
CA THR A 945 4.01 5.41 -20.02
C THR A 945 4.46 5.00 -18.60
N SER A 946 3.51 4.80 -17.68
CA SER A 946 3.76 4.22 -16.36
C SER A 946 2.54 3.45 -15.88
N ASP A 947 2.75 2.33 -15.18
CA ASP A 947 1.66 1.43 -14.76
C ASP A 947 1.17 1.70 -13.33
N GLY A 948 1.55 2.84 -12.73
CA GLY A 948 1.11 3.23 -11.40
C GLY A 948 -0.41 3.44 -11.36
N PHE A 949 -1.06 2.83 -10.35
CA PHE A 949 -2.41 3.20 -9.98
C PHE A 949 -2.41 4.65 -9.50
N THR A 950 -3.41 5.38 -9.94
CA THR A 950 -3.66 6.74 -9.49
C THR A 950 -4.75 6.69 -8.42
N ASN A 951 -4.94 7.78 -7.68
CA ASN A 951 -6.13 7.89 -6.82
C ASN A 951 -7.44 8.02 -7.63
N TYR A 952 -7.35 8.15 -8.95
CA TYR A 952 -8.48 8.35 -9.84
C TYR A 952 -9.04 7.03 -10.38
N LYS A 953 -10.24 6.65 -9.92
CA LYS A 953 -10.93 5.40 -10.24
C LYS A 953 -11.20 5.27 -11.74
N ASP A 954 -11.61 6.35 -12.38
CA ASP A 954 -11.89 6.40 -13.81
C ASP A 954 -10.61 6.26 -14.65
N VAL A 955 -9.48 6.84 -14.21
CA VAL A 955 -8.18 6.61 -14.86
C VAL A 955 -7.78 5.15 -14.73
N ASN A 956 -7.91 4.58 -13.54
CA ASN A 956 -7.51 3.19 -13.29
C ASN A 956 -8.31 2.19 -14.13
N ALA A 957 -9.56 2.53 -14.47
CA ALA A 957 -10.46 1.76 -15.33
C ALA A 957 -10.39 2.13 -16.83
N SER A 958 -9.60 3.15 -17.21
CA SER A 958 -9.54 3.66 -18.58
C SER A 958 -8.35 3.09 -19.36
N TRP A 959 -8.56 2.88 -20.66
CA TRP A 959 -7.51 2.53 -21.61
C TRP A 959 -6.38 3.58 -21.65
N ALA A 960 -6.66 4.82 -21.27
CA ALA A 960 -5.68 5.91 -21.24
C ALA A 960 -4.78 5.87 -19.99
N ARG A 961 -5.03 4.99 -19.02
CA ARG A 961 -4.28 4.84 -17.76
C ARG A 961 -2.77 4.97 -17.92
N PRO A 962 -2.08 4.17 -18.75
CA PRO A 962 -0.62 4.21 -18.81
C PRO A 962 -0.05 5.59 -19.20
N TYR A 963 -0.79 6.35 -20.01
CA TYR A 963 -0.40 7.71 -20.42
C TYR A 963 -0.75 8.75 -19.35
N VAL A 964 -1.95 8.64 -18.76
CA VAL A 964 -2.44 9.57 -17.75
C VAL A 964 -1.66 9.40 -16.44
N SER A 965 -1.39 8.17 -16.00
CA SER A 965 -0.54 7.88 -14.84
C SER A 965 0.86 8.48 -15.02
N LYS A 966 1.43 8.38 -16.22
CA LYS A 966 2.77 8.95 -16.49
C LYS A 966 2.73 10.48 -16.46
N ALA A 967 1.70 11.06 -17.05
CA ALA A 967 1.50 12.51 -17.07
C ALA A 967 1.25 13.06 -15.64
N ILE A 968 0.54 12.32 -14.79
CA ILE A 968 0.39 12.63 -13.35
C ILE A 968 1.74 12.55 -12.64
N TYR A 969 2.51 11.49 -12.85
CA TYR A 969 3.84 11.33 -12.25
C TYR A 969 4.79 12.49 -12.62
N LEU A 970 4.68 13.00 -13.84
CA LEU A 970 5.50 14.12 -14.33
C LEU A 970 4.97 15.50 -13.92
N GLY A 971 3.89 15.58 -13.13
CA GLY A 971 3.24 16.83 -12.73
C GLY A 971 2.53 17.57 -13.86
N ILE A 972 2.34 16.92 -15.02
CA ILE A 972 1.71 17.52 -16.21
C ILE A 972 0.20 17.70 -15.94
N CYS A 973 -0.40 16.76 -15.21
CA CYS A 973 -1.84 16.71 -14.93
C CYS A 973 -2.28 17.45 -13.66
N ASP A 974 -1.48 18.36 -13.12
CA ASP A 974 -1.83 19.07 -11.89
C ASP A 974 -3.06 19.97 -12.08
N ASN A 975 -3.98 19.97 -11.12
CA ASN A 975 -5.18 20.83 -11.09
C ASN A 975 -6.12 20.71 -12.31
N ILE A 976 -6.09 19.60 -13.05
CA ILE A 976 -6.99 19.36 -14.19
C ILE A 976 -7.95 18.17 -13.97
N SER A 977 -7.87 17.48 -12.84
CA SER A 977 -8.82 16.42 -12.46
C SER A 977 -10.20 17.01 -12.08
N ASP A 978 -11.25 16.20 -12.19
CA ASP A 978 -12.62 16.63 -11.88
C ASP A 978 -12.95 16.55 -10.38
N SER A 979 -12.27 15.65 -9.65
CA SER A 979 -12.35 15.48 -8.19
C SER A 979 -11.12 14.67 -7.69
N THR A 980 -11.05 14.37 -6.39
CA THR A 980 -9.96 13.56 -5.78
C THR A 980 -9.96 12.09 -6.20
N GLU A 981 -11.11 11.55 -6.62
CA GLU A 981 -11.25 10.14 -7.05
C GLU A 981 -11.62 9.99 -8.54
N ILE A 982 -11.93 11.08 -9.25
CA ILE A 982 -12.31 11.07 -10.67
C ILE A 982 -11.51 12.12 -11.42
N PHE A 983 -10.72 11.69 -12.40
CA PHE A 983 -9.92 12.54 -13.25
C PHE A 983 -10.74 13.21 -14.36
N GLY A 984 -11.84 12.60 -14.79
CA GLY A 984 -12.61 12.99 -15.97
C GLY A 984 -11.98 12.50 -17.26
N VAL A 985 -11.41 11.29 -17.26
CA VAL A 985 -10.61 10.76 -18.39
C VAL A 985 -11.38 10.68 -19.70
N ASP A 986 -12.68 10.34 -19.65
CA ASP A 986 -13.54 10.25 -20.84
C ASP A 986 -14.37 11.53 -21.11
N LYS A 987 -14.15 12.62 -20.34
CA LYS A 987 -14.83 13.90 -20.57
C LYS A 987 -14.10 14.72 -21.62
N SER A 988 -14.84 15.50 -22.39
CA SER A 988 -14.28 16.48 -23.33
C SER A 988 -13.33 17.44 -22.61
N ILE A 989 -12.16 17.67 -23.21
CA ILE A 989 -11.15 18.56 -22.64
C ILE A 989 -11.42 20.01 -23.07
N THR A 990 -11.31 20.95 -22.13
CA THR A 990 -11.41 22.37 -22.46
C THR A 990 -10.11 22.90 -23.05
N ARG A 991 -10.20 23.99 -23.81
CA ARG A 991 -9.04 24.71 -24.38
C ARG A 991 -8.02 25.08 -23.29
N ALA A 992 -8.48 25.54 -22.12
CA ALA A 992 -7.58 25.84 -21.00
C ALA A 992 -6.87 24.60 -20.44
N GLN A 993 -7.57 23.47 -20.28
CA GLN A 993 -6.98 22.23 -19.77
C GLN A 993 -5.92 21.67 -20.73
N ALA A 994 -6.21 21.67 -22.03
CA ALA A 994 -5.29 21.21 -23.05
C ALA A 994 -4.02 22.07 -23.12
N VAL A 995 -4.17 23.40 -23.11
CA VAL A 995 -3.02 24.32 -23.15
C VAL A 995 -2.21 24.25 -21.86
N ALA A 996 -2.83 24.00 -20.71
CA ALA A 996 -2.11 23.77 -19.46
C ALA A 996 -1.24 22.50 -19.48
N LEU A 997 -1.78 21.40 -20.00
CA LEU A 997 -1.01 20.17 -20.23
C LEU A 997 0.22 20.43 -21.12
N MET A 998 0.03 21.19 -22.21
CA MET A 998 1.11 21.56 -23.13
C MET A 998 2.15 22.45 -22.46
N GLY A 999 1.72 23.49 -21.73
CA GLY A 999 2.61 24.46 -21.11
C GLY A 999 3.52 23.84 -20.07
N ARG A 1000 2.99 22.96 -19.23
CA ARG A 1000 3.77 22.23 -18.22
C ARG A 1000 4.77 21.28 -18.82
N LEU A 1001 4.45 20.71 -19.98
CA LEU A 1001 5.33 19.78 -20.66
C LEU A 1001 6.43 20.47 -21.48
N LEU A 1002 6.08 21.53 -22.21
CA LEU A 1002 6.95 22.12 -23.24
C LEU A 1002 7.73 23.36 -22.77
N ALA A 1003 7.18 24.12 -21.81
CA ALA A 1003 7.83 25.31 -21.28
C ALA A 1003 7.44 25.60 -19.82
N PRO A 1004 7.71 24.68 -18.88
CA PRO A 1004 7.31 24.81 -17.47
C PRO A 1004 7.88 26.06 -16.78
N ASP A 1005 9.03 26.56 -17.24
CA ASP A 1005 9.71 27.72 -16.64
C ASP A 1005 9.26 29.08 -17.19
N LYS A 1006 8.48 29.10 -18.29
CA LYS A 1006 8.01 30.36 -18.90
C LYS A 1006 6.73 30.84 -18.21
N LYS A 1007 6.78 32.05 -17.65
CA LYS A 1007 5.69 32.68 -16.90
C LYS A 1007 5.40 34.07 -17.42
N GLY A 1008 4.15 34.49 -17.35
CA GLY A 1008 3.71 35.79 -17.84
C GLY A 1008 2.20 35.89 -17.90
N ILE A 1009 1.71 37.03 -18.38
CA ILE A 1009 0.27 37.30 -18.49
C ILE A 1009 -0.09 37.23 -19.98
N PRO A 1010 -0.98 36.31 -20.40
CA PRO A 1010 -1.43 36.25 -21.78
C PRO A 1010 -2.24 37.50 -22.14
N SER A 1011 -2.32 37.82 -23.44
CA SER A 1011 -2.99 39.03 -23.93
C SER A 1011 -4.16 38.66 -24.84
N PHE A 1012 -5.29 38.28 -24.24
CA PHE A 1012 -6.56 38.01 -24.95
C PHE A 1012 -7.68 38.93 -24.45
N THR A 1013 -8.72 39.13 -25.26
CA THR A 1013 -9.86 40.00 -24.89
C THR A 1013 -10.69 39.43 -23.73
N ASP A 1014 -10.66 38.12 -23.53
CA ASP A 1014 -11.32 37.37 -22.46
C ASP A 1014 -10.31 36.86 -21.41
N ASN A 1015 -9.18 37.56 -21.21
CA ASN A 1015 -8.13 37.14 -20.28
C ASN A 1015 -8.64 36.84 -18.87
N SER A 1016 -9.66 37.59 -18.41
CA SER A 1016 -10.31 37.40 -17.12
C SER A 1016 -11.09 36.08 -16.98
N SER A 1017 -11.39 35.41 -18.09
CA SER A 1017 -12.06 34.10 -18.11
C SER A 1017 -11.05 32.94 -18.10
N ILE A 1018 -9.75 33.21 -18.30
CA ILE A 1018 -8.70 32.19 -18.25
C ILE A 1018 -8.45 31.85 -16.77
N PRO A 1019 -8.59 30.58 -16.36
CA PRO A 1019 -8.32 30.22 -14.98
C PRO A 1019 -6.87 30.50 -14.59
N ASP A 1020 -6.63 31.00 -13.37
CA ASP A 1020 -5.29 31.33 -12.89
C ASP A 1020 -4.30 30.15 -13.01
N TRP A 1021 -4.78 28.92 -12.80
CA TRP A 1021 -3.97 27.69 -12.90
C TRP A 1021 -3.50 27.36 -14.32
N ALA A 1022 -4.05 28.03 -15.34
CA ALA A 1022 -3.68 27.88 -16.74
C ALA A 1022 -2.98 29.12 -17.32
N SER A 1023 -2.96 30.25 -16.60
CA SER A 1023 -2.57 31.55 -17.16
C SER A 1023 -1.11 31.58 -17.65
N ASN A 1024 -0.19 31.02 -16.86
CA ASN A 1024 1.23 30.93 -17.23
C ASN A 1024 1.45 29.99 -18.42
N GLU A 1025 0.72 28.88 -18.45
CA GLU A 1025 0.79 27.90 -19.52
C GLU A 1025 0.19 28.45 -20.82
N VAL A 1026 -0.88 29.23 -20.74
CA VAL A 1026 -1.43 29.94 -21.91
C VAL A 1026 -0.41 30.96 -22.42
N TYR A 1027 0.19 31.75 -21.53
CA TYR A 1027 1.25 32.68 -21.91
C TYR A 1027 2.42 31.95 -22.59
N SER A 1028 2.91 30.85 -22.02
CA SER A 1028 4.07 30.14 -22.56
C SER A 1028 3.77 29.49 -23.90
N MET A 1029 2.56 28.99 -24.13
CA MET A 1029 2.17 28.44 -25.45
C MET A 1029 1.95 29.53 -26.51
N VAL A 1030 1.57 30.75 -26.13
CA VAL A 1030 1.56 31.92 -27.03
C VAL A 1030 2.98 32.32 -27.41
N GLU A 1031 3.89 32.37 -26.43
CA GLU A 1031 5.31 32.69 -26.65
C GLU A 1031 6.04 31.65 -27.52
N LEU A 1032 5.61 30.38 -27.46
CA LEU A 1032 6.10 29.33 -28.37
C LEU A 1032 5.43 29.36 -29.76
N GLY A 1033 4.47 30.26 -30.00
CA GLY A 1033 3.73 30.34 -31.26
C GLY A 1033 2.78 29.17 -31.51
N LEU A 1034 2.48 28.38 -30.48
CA LEU A 1034 1.59 27.20 -30.59
C LEU A 1034 0.12 27.59 -30.50
N ILE A 1035 -0.18 28.68 -29.78
CA ILE A 1035 -1.51 29.24 -29.58
C ILE A 1035 -1.53 30.71 -30.02
N THR A 1036 -2.54 31.10 -30.80
CA THR A 1036 -2.67 32.47 -31.33
C THR A 1036 -4.00 33.16 -30.96
N GLY A 1037 -4.91 32.46 -30.25
CA GLY A 1037 -6.28 32.93 -30.00
C GLY A 1037 -7.20 32.83 -31.21
N MET A 1038 -8.43 33.33 -31.05
CA MET A 1038 -9.50 33.36 -32.04
C MET A 1038 -9.47 34.68 -32.84
N GLU A 1039 -10.17 34.74 -33.99
CA GLU A 1039 -10.21 35.94 -34.85
C GLU A 1039 -10.79 37.19 -34.14
N ASP A 1040 -11.65 37.01 -33.14
CA ASP A 1040 -12.21 38.08 -32.32
C ASP A 1040 -11.28 38.54 -31.18
N GLY A 1041 -10.06 38.00 -31.12
CA GLY A 1041 -9.04 38.29 -30.13
C GLY A 1041 -9.22 37.55 -28.79
N SER A 1042 -10.19 36.65 -28.67
CA SER A 1042 -10.42 35.83 -27.46
C SER A 1042 -9.61 34.54 -27.44
N PHE A 1043 -9.45 33.93 -26.27
CA PHE A 1043 -8.84 32.61 -26.08
C PHE A 1043 -9.89 31.48 -25.98
N LYS A 1044 -11.07 31.79 -25.43
CA LYS A 1044 -12.19 30.88 -25.15
C LYS A 1044 -11.81 29.70 -24.23
N PRO A 1045 -11.44 29.96 -22.97
CA PRO A 1045 -10.84 28.95 -22.08
C PRO A 1045 -11.76 27.78 -21.72
N LEU A 1046 -13.09 28.00 -21.73
CA LEU A 1046 -14.09 27.00 -21.34
C LEU A 1046 -14.64 26.20 -22.53
N ASP A 1047 -14.34 26.61 -23.76
CA ASP A 1047 -14.78 25.87 -24.94
C ASP A 1047 -14.03 24.54 -25.02
N ASN A 1048 -14.73 23.48 -25.44
CA ASN A 1048 -14.10 22.18 -25.67
C ASN A 1048 -13.26 22.22 -26.94
N LEU A 1049 -12.13 21.51 -26.93
CA LEU A 1049 -11.36 21.31 -28.16
C LEU A 1049 -12.05 20.30 -29.06
N THR A 1050 -12.14 20.65 -30.34
CA THR A 1050 -12.48 19.70 -31.39
C THR A 1050 -11.28 18.80 -31.72
N ARG A 1051 -11.54 17.64 -32.32
CA ARG A 1051 -10.49 16.72 -32.78
C ARG A 1051 -9.60 17.35 -33.85
N ALA A 1052 -10.14 18.19 -34.72
CA ALA A 1052 -9.37 18.94 -35.70
C ALA A 1052 -8.39 19.92 -35.04
N GLU A 1053 -8.84 20.70 -34.06
CA GLU A 1053 -7.97 21.62 -33.34
C GLU A 1053 -6.88 20.88 -32.55
N ALA A 1054 -7.22 19.78 -31.89
CA ALA A 1054 -6.25 18.94 -31.19
C ALA A 1054 -5.18 18.37 -32.13
N ALA A 1055 -5.58 17.89 -33.31
CA ALA A 1055 -4.65 17.45 -34.34
C ALA A 1055 -3.71 18.58 -34.78
N THR A 1056 -4.24 19.77 -35.09
CA THR A 1056 -3.40 20.91 -35.50
C THR A 1056 -2.41 21.33 -34.42
N ILE A 1057 -2.82 21.29 -33.16
CA ILE A 1057 -1.94 21.55 -32.01
C ILE A 1057 -0.80 20.53 -31.95
N ILE A 1058 -1.11 19.24 -32.07
CA ILE A 1058 -0.11 18.16 -32.01
C ILE A 1058 0.89 18.23 -33.17
N GLU A 1059 0.43 18.52 -34.39
CA GLU A 1059 1.34 18.71 -35.54
C GLU A 1059 2.32 19.87 -35.31
N ARG A 1060 1.85 20.99 -34.74
CA ARG A 1060 2.72 22.11 -34.40
C ARG A 1060 3.77 21.73 -33.36
N ILE A 1061 3.38 20.98 -32.31
CA ILE A 1061 4.31 20.49 -31.28
C ILE A 1061 5.40 19.61 -31.91
N MET A 1062 5.02 18.70 -32.81
CA MET A 1062 5.98 17.83 -33.49
C MET A 1062 6.96 18.57 -34.40
N ASN A 1063 6.60 19.79 -34.85
CA ASN A 1063 7.44 20.62 -35.71
C ASN A 1063 8.29 21.65 -34.92
N LEU A 1064 8.24 21.65 -33.58
CA LEU A 1064 9.13 22.47 -32.73
C LEU A 1064 10.56 21.90 -32.62
N GLY A 1065 10.77 20.66 -33.06
CA GLY A 1065 12.03 19.92 -32.96
C GLY A 1065 12.95 20.06 -34.17
#